data_AF-A0AAD5TWC2-F1
#
_entry.id   AF-A0AAD5TWC2-F1
#
_cell.length_a   1.000
_cell.length_b   1.000
_cell.length_c   1.000
_cell.angle_alpha   90.00
_cell.angle_beta   90.00
_cell.angle_gamma   90.00
#
_symmetry.space_group_name_H-M   'P 1'
#
loop_
_entity.id
_entity.type
_entity.pdbx_description
1 polymer ?
#
loop_
_entity_poly.entity_id
_entity_poly.type
_entity_poly.pdbx_seq_one_letter_code
_entity_poly.pdbx_strand_id
1 'polypeptide(L)'
;MPYQDDTVKDFNEASSILIPVGTIEDDALYSKSTTIQMWLFGYELPDTLTLITKDKVTFVSSQKKGAILEQLIKEGSSLQIQVLKRSKDETENKAIFKQVLELMNATDSKNVGIFPKDKFNGKFITEWTNAREEYETKFKDVDVSVGVANVLAVKDEDELKLIKSACRLSTQVMSKSFISDLEAILDEDKKIKHDEFADTLEKVLQEKYRKQLKISNEIDLESAELCYPPIIQSGGEYDLKASAESNSKFLHAGVIICSLGVKYKSYCSNIARTFLVDPEKQKEKNYKFLQEVSEYVFSCLKDGTTCKEVYLKALGYIEKKRPELKDKFVKNIGFGMGIEFREAAYLLGPKNNRELRDGMIFSVSIGFQNLEVPEATDEKMKNYSLLLIDTVKITDDKCVVLTSDVTKETIYIFKDPEAEVADNEKKEEKKAEPPTRKTAILPSKLRGEEKPVSNELQRKNHQKELAALRNEEGKKRFSAIGEKSGSDEKQVFKKFESYKKESQIPNETRDLRVLVDRRNFSVILPIYDLAVPFHVSTLKNVSKTDDKDFTYLRFNFITPGQSFGKKVETVVRKSLNPFQDPNATFVRALTFKSSDAHRFAEIFREINELKKEMQKKEVERLEMSDLVQQDKLIEIRGKRPFRLIDVYCRPVLEGKKFPGELEIHSNGLRYMNQVRNDQRIDILFSNIKHLFLQPCNHELLIILHIHLKNPIMIGKKKTRDIQFYREVQDANFDETGNRKRRYNYGDEDELQAEQEERKRRSMLNREFKDFAAKITEASRNIIEVDVPFRDLAFSGVPHRQLVLMQPTTDCLVHLTEPPFVVITLADIEIVHLERVQFGLKNFDMVVVFKDFSKPVFHINTIPTTSLDAVKEWLDNVDVAFTEGPVNLNWIQIMKTINEDPAGFFAEEGWGFLQLHSDGETDESDSASEFEASGSDFGSEHSSDYSGSGSGSGSNFGSDDSGSEEGSGEDWDELERKAEKSDQKKRAMDGEDSEEDNRKKKIRR
;
A
#
# COMPACT_ATOMS: atom_id res chain seq x y z
N MET A 1 -54.50 -1.55 4.32
CA MET A 1 -54.09 -2.61 5.27
C MET A 1 -55.03 -3.81 5.12
N PRO A 2 -54.65 -4.88 4.41
CA PRO A 2 -55.51 -6.06 4.18
C PRO A 2 -55.21 -7.24 5.13
N TYR A 3 -54.91 -6.98 6.41
CA TYR A 3 -54.32 -7.98 7.33
C TYR A 3 -55.20 -8.39 8.52
N GLN A 4 -56.51 -8.13 8.52
CA GLN A 4 -57.27 -8.24 9.78
C GLN A 4 -57.64 -9.67 10.24
N ASP A 5 -57.79 -10.66 9.36
CA ASP A 5 -58.32 -11.98 9.77
C ASP A 5 -57.29 -13.12 9.87
N ASP A 6 -56.24 -13.16 9.04
CA ASP A 6 -55.23 -14.25 9.11
C ASP A 6 -54.08 -13.98 10.09
N THR A 7 -53.85 -12.72 10.47
CA THR A 7 -52.75 -12.36 11.39
C THR A 7 -52.98 -12.87 12.81
N VAL A 8 -54.23 -12.93 13.30
CA VAL A 8 -54.54 -13.39 14.67
C VAL A 8 -54.14 -14.86 14.87
N LYS A 9 -54.26 -15.69 13.83
CA LYS A 9 -53.85 -17.11 13.88
C LYS A 9 -52.33 -17.27 13.98
N ASP A 10 -51.57 -16.44 13.26
CA ASP A 10 -50.10 -16.53 13.26
C ASP A 10 -49.46 -16.08 14.59
N PHE A 11 -50.21 -15.38 15.45
CA PHE A 11 -49.82 -15.07 16.84
C PHE A 11 -50.36 -16.06 17.88
N ASN A 12 -50.94 -17.19 17.47
CA ASN A 12 -51.43 -18.27 18.35
C ASN A 12 -52.32 -17.77 19.51
N GLU A 13 -53.19 -16.79 19.24
CA GLU A 13 -54.11 -16.20 20.23
C GLU A 13 -53.41 -15.65 21.50
N ALA A 14 -52.16 -15.18 21.35
CA ALA A 14 -51.44 -14.46 22.40
C ALA A 14 -52.15 -13.13 22.73
N SER A 15 -52.38 -12.85 24.01
CA SER A 15 -52.92 -11.55 24.46
C SER A 15 -51.85 -10.54 24.84
N SER A 16 -50.62 -11.01 25.04
CA SER A 16 -49.43 -10.20 25.24
C SER A 16 -48.22 -10.87 24.60
N ILE A 17 -47.20 -10.09 24.23
CA ILE A 17 -45.91 -10.59 23.72
C ILE A 17 -44.83 -10.16 24.71
N LEU A 18 -44.04 -11.13 25.16
CA LEU A 18 -42.97 -10.92 26.13
C LEU A 18 -41.62 -11.16 25.45
N ILE A 19 -40.73 -10.17 25.54
CA ILE A 19 -39.43 -10.16 24.88
C ILE A 19 -38.34 -9.89 25.93
N PRO A 20 -37.82 -10.93 26.60
CA PRO A 20 -36.67 -10.81 27.50
C PRO A 20 -35.37 -10.88 26.70
N VAL A 21 -34.54 -9.84 26.78
CA VAL A 21 -33.18 -9.84 26.23
C VAL A 21 -32.18 -9.70 27.36
N GLY A 22 -31.28 -10.67 27.50
CA GLY A 22 -30.24 -10.71 28.53
C GLY A 22 -28.89 -10.22 28.02
N THR A 23 -27.81 -10.87 28.46
CA THR A 23 -26.48 -10.68 27.88
C THR A 23 -26.46 -11.23 26.46
N ILE A 24 -25.89 -10.47 25.54
CA ILE A 24 -25.72 -10.87 24.13
C ILE A 24 -24.35 -11.55 24.02
N GLU A 25 -24.35 -12.81 23.61
CA GLU A 25 -23.16 -13.60 23.31
C GLU A 25 -23.01 -13.69 21.78
N ASP A 26 -21.79 -13.84 21.27
CA ASP A 26 -21.52 -13.85 19.81
C ASP A 26 -22.28 -14.97 19.07
N ASP A 27 -22.57 -16.10 19.74
CA ASP A 27 -23.36 -17.22 19.19
C ASP A 27 -24.86 -16.92 19.03
N ALA A 28 -25.35 -15.79 19.58
CA ALA A 28 -26.77 -15.39 19.53
C ALA A 28 -27.11 -14.45 18.35
N LEU A 29 -26.24 -14.39 17.33
CA LEU A 29 -26.47 -13.64 16.09
C LEU A 29 -27.83 -14.05 15.48
N TYR A 30 -28.73 -13.06 15.32
CA TYR A 30 -30.07 -13.18 14.72
C TYR A 30 -31.17 -13.87 15.56
N SER A 31 -31.17 -13.72 16.89
CA SER A 31 -32.37 -14.05 17.69
C SER A 31 -33.59 -13.20 17.27
N LYS A 32 -34.81 -13.70 17.45
CA LYS A 32 -36.03 -12.93 17.13
C LYS A 32 -36.15 -11.69 18.01
N SER A 33 -35.77 -11.81 19.27
CA SER A 33 -35.82 -10.74 20.26
C SER A 33 -34.88 -9.57 19.92
N THR A 34 -33.63 -9.85 19.55
CA THR A 34 -32.69 -8.81 19.12
C THR A 34 -33.09 -8.22 17.76
N THR A 35 -33.63 -9.04 16.86
CA THR A 35 -34.18 -8.57 15.57
C THR A 35 -35.28 -7.53 15.77
N ILE A 36 -36.21 -7.77 16.70
CA ILE A 36 -37.29 -6.81 17.01
C ILE A 36 -36.73 -5.51 17.59
N GLN A 37 -35.74 -5.60 18.49
CA GLN A 37 -35.09 -4.40 19.03
C GLN A 37 -34.38 -3.60 17.94
N MET A 38 -33.67 -4.29 17.05
CA MET A 38 -33.02 -3.67 15.90
C MET A 38 -34.03 -3.01 14.96
N TRP A 39 -35.17 -3.65 14.70
CA TRP A 39 -36.22 -3.10 13.84
C TRP A 39 -36.90 -1.87 14.46
N LEU A 40 -37.21 -1.92 15.77
CA LEU A 40 -37.90 -0.83 16.46
C LEU A 40 -37.00 0.36 16.77
N PHE A 41 -35.74 0.11 17.12
CA PHE A 41 -34.85 1.12 17.71
C PHE A 41 -33.59 1.39 16.89
N GLY A 42 -33.17 0.48 16.01
CA GLY A 42 -31.89 0.58 15.32
C GLY A 42 -30.68 0.18 16.17
N TYR A 43 -30.89 -0.38 17.37
CA TYR A 43 -29.83 -0.85 18.26
C TYR A 43 -30.34 -1.95 19.20
N GLU A 44 -29.42 -2.82 19.63
CA GLU A 44 -29.70 -3.86 20.61
C GLU A 44 -29.69 -3.29 22.04
N LEU A 45 -30.66 -3.71 22.85
CA LEU A 45 -30.84 -3.29 24.23
C LEU A 45 -30.69 -4.51 25.15
N PRO A 46 -29.46 -4.88 25.56
CA PRO A 46 -29.24 -5.98 26.49
C PRO A 46 -29.89 -5.69 27.86
N ASP A 47 -30.10 -6.72 28.68
CA ASP A 47 -30.74 -6.61 30.01
C ASP A 47 -32.04 -5.77 30.00
N THR A 48 -32.89 -6.03 29.01
CA THR A 48 -34.14 -5.30 28.80
C THR A 48 -35.30 -6.27 28.58
N LEU A 49 -36.40 -6.07 29.31
CA LEU A 49 -37.65 -6.80 29.14
C LEU A 49 -38.64 -5.88 28.44
N THR A 50 -39.24 -6.34 27.34
CA THR A 50 -40.34 -5.63 26.68
C THR A 50 -41.60 -6.48 26.77
N LEU A 51 -42.68 -5.89 27.30
CA LEU A 51 -44.02 -6.47 27.29
C LEU A 51 -44.90 -5.63 26.39
N ILE A 52 -45.50 -6.25 25.37
CA ILE A 52 -46.45 -5.61 24.45
C ILE A 52 -47.83 -6.20 24.74
N THR A 53 -48.78 -5.35 25.13
CA THR A 53 -50.21 -5.66 25.20
C THR A 53 -50.96 -4.91 24.10
N LYS A 54 -52.29 -5.07 24.03
CA LYS A 54 -53.13 -4.46 22.99
C LYS A 54 -53.06 -2.93 22.95
N ASP A 55 -52.90 -2.28 24.10
CA ASP A 55 -52.97 -0.83 24.29
C ASP A 55 -51.71 -0.23 24.93
N LYS A 56 -50.77 -1.08 25.39
CA LYS A 56 -49.64 -0.64 26.19
C LYS A 56 -48.35 -1.41 25.86
N VAL A 57 -47.23 -0.69 25.87
CA VAL A 57 -45.88 -1.27 25.83
C VAL A 57 -45.15 -0.91 27.10
N THR A 58 -44.70 -1.92 27.85
CA THR A 58 -43.95 -1.76 29.09
C THR A 58 -42.51 -2.20 28.89
N PHE A 59 -41.57 -1.31 29.14
CA PHE A 59 -40.14 -1.60 29.14
C PHE A 59 -39.60 -1.70 30.56
N VAL A 60 -38.82 -2.74 30.85
CA VAL A 60 -38.00 -2.82 32.07
C VAL A 60 -36.53 -2.78 31.65
N SER A 61 -35.78 -1.79 32.10
CA SER A 61 -34.36 -1.68 31.76
C SER A 61 -33.57 -0.97 32.86
N SER A 62 -32.27 -0.77 32.67
CA SER A 62 -31.43 0.02 33.58
C SER A 62 -31.82 1.50 33.59
N GLN A 63 -31.42 2.24 34.63
CA GLN A 63 -31.69 3.68 34.75
C GLN A 63 -31.33 4.47 33.47
N LYS A 64 -30.15 4.20 32.88
CA LYS A 64 -29.68 4.89 31.67
C LYS A 64 -30.53 4.56 30.43
N LYS A 65 -30.79 3.28 30.18
CA LYS A 65 -31.60 2.83 29.04
C LYS A 65 -33.05 3.30 29.18
N GLY A 66 -33.58 3.27 30.40
CA GLY A 66 -34.92 3.77 30.70
C GLY A 66 -35.07 5.25 30.39
N ALA A 67 -34.08 6.08 30.71
CA ALA A 67 -34.10 7.51 30.37
C ALA A 67 -34.14 7.78 28.85
N ILE A 68 -33.54 6.89 28.03
CA ILE A 68 -33.62 6.97 26.56
C ILE A 68 -35.03 6.56 26.10
N LEU A 69 -35.55 5.44 26.62
CA LEU A 69 -36.87 4.93 26.24
C LEU A 69 -38.03 5.84 26.66
N GLU A 70 -37.86 6.63 27.73
CA GLU A 70 -38.85 7.64 28.13
C GLU A 70 -39.08 8.73 27.09
N GLN A 71 -38.10 8.98 26.21
CA GLN A 71 -38.25 9.95 25.11
C GLN A 71 -39.30 9.50 24.07
N LEU A 72 -39.69 8.23 24.08
CA LEU A 72 -40.74 7.70 23.22
C LEU A 72 -42.15 8.05 23.71
N ILE A 73 -42.29 8.48 24.97
CA ILE A 73 -43.59 8.83 25.56
C ILE A 73 -44.08 10.14 24.91
N LYS A 74 -45.11 10.02 24.06
CA LYS A 74 -45.75 11.16 23.39
C LYS A 74 -47.18 11.33 23.91
N GLU A 75 -47.52 12.55 24.32
CA GLU A 75 -48.89 12.90 24.73
C GLU A 75 -49.86 12.75 23.54
N GLY A 76 -50.99 12.05 23.76
CA GLY A 76 -52.02 11.85 22.73
C GLY A 76 -51.86 10.64 21.80
N SER A 77 -50.83 9.80 22.00
CA SER A 77 -50.70 8.51 21.30
C SER A 77 -51.78 7.51 21.76
N SER A 78 -52.32 6.72 20.83
CA SER A 78 -53.23 5.61 21.15
C SER A 78 -52.53 4.44 21.85
N LEU A 79 -51.20 4.36 21.76
CA LEU A 79 -50.36 3.35 22.40
C LEU A 79 -49.68 3.96 23.63
N GLN A 80 -49.96 3.41 24.81
CA GLN A 80 -49.37 3.87 26.07
C GLN A 80 -47.99 3.25 26.27
N ILE A 81 -46.96 4.06 26.54
CA ILE A 81 -45.61 3.57 26.83
C ILE A 81 -45.33 3.75 28.33
N GLN A 82 -44.94 2.67 29.00
CA GLN A 82 -44.49 2.68 30.39
C GLN A 82 -43.03 2.22 30.48
N VAL A 83 -42.21 2.96 31.21
CA VAL A 83 -40.80 2.60 31.43
C VAL A 83 -40.58 2.38 32.94
N LEU A 84 -40.10 1.18 33.28
CA LEU A 84 -39.76 0.76 34.64
C LEU A 84 -38.24 0.65 34.76
N LYS A 85 -37.65 1.51 35.59
CA LYS A 85 -36.20 1.60 35.75
C LYS A 85 -35.73 0.73 36.91
N ARG A 86 -34.90 -0.27 36.61
CA ARG A 86 -34.25 -1.12 37.60
C ARG A 86 -33.16 -0.39 38.36
N SER A 87 -32.95 -0.78 39.61
CA SER A 87 -31.84 -0.33 40.44
C SER A 87 -30.84 -1.47 40.68
N LYS A 88 -29.84 -1.25 41.52
CA LYS A 88 -28.92 -2.31 41.96
C LYS A 88 -29.53 -3.18 43.07
N ASP A 89 -30.68 -2.79 43.63
CA ASP A 89 -31.37 -3.52 44.68
C ASP A 89 -32.26 -4.62 44.09
N GLU A 90 -32.01 -5.86 44.49
CA GLU A 90 -32.77 -7.03 44.04
C GLU A 90 -34.22 -7.01 44.53
N THR A 91 -34.49 -6.40 45.69
CA THR A 91 -35.84 -6.34 46.26
C THR A 91 -36.73 -5.37 45.47
N GLU A 92 -36.19 -4.21 45.09
CA GLU A 92 -36.88 -3.26 44.20
C GLU A 92 -37.11 -3.85 42.81
N ASN A 93 -36.10 -4.54 42.25
CA ASN A 93 -36.22 -5.19 40.94
C ASN A 93 -37.29 -6.28 40.94
N LYS A 94 -37.41 -7.06 42.03
CA LYS A 94 -38.46 -8.06 42.20
C LYS A 94 -39.86 -7.43 42.25
N ALA A 95 -40.01 -6.27 42.89
CA ALA A 95 -41.27 -5.52 42.88
C ALA A 95 -41.64 -5.02 41.47
N ILE A 96 -40.67 -4.54 40.70
CA ILE A 96 -40.85 -4.15 39.30
C ILE A 96 -41.31 -5.34 38.44
N PHE A 97 -40.67 -6.50 38.57
CA PHE A 97 -41.08 -7.70 37.84
C PHE A 97 -42.47 -8.18 38.22
N LYS A 98 -42.83 -8.08 39.51
CA LYS A 98 -44.21 -8.36 39.96
C LYS A 98 -45.23 -7.44 39.27
N GLN A 99 -44.91 -6.16 39.09
CA GLN A 99 -45.79 -5.23 38.36
C GLN A 99 -45.99 -5.65 36.89
N VAL A 100 -44.94 -6.14 36.21
CA VAL A 100 -45.06 -6.68 34.85
C VAL A 100 -45.95 -7.92 34.82
N LEU A 101 -45.78 -8.84 35.78
CA LEU A 101 -46.61 -10.04 35.90
C LEU A 101 -48.08 -9.71 36.20
N GLU A 102 -48.36 -8.67 36.99
CA GLU A 102 -49.70 -8.16 37.22
C GLU A 102 -50.33 -7.59 35.94
N LEU A 103 -49.57 -6.86 35.12
CA LEU A 103 -50.03 -6.40 33.80
C LEU A 103 -50.33 -7.58 32.86
N MET A 104 -49.47 -8.59 32.84
CA MET A 104 -49.72 -9.83 32.10
C MET A 104 -50.94 -10.59 32.64
N ASN A 105 -51.21 -10.51 33.94
CA ASN A 105 -52.38 -11.14 34.52
C ASN A 105 -53.68 -10.37 34.25
N ALA A 106 -53.59 -9.06 33.95
CA ALA A 106 -54.76 -8.23 33.64
C ALA A 106 -55.29 -8.42 32.21
N THR A 107 -54.57 -9.13 31.34
CA THR A 107 -55.01 -9.37 29.94
C THR A 107 -56.14 -10.40 29.85
N ASP A 108 -56.91 -10.32 28.76
CA ASP A 108 -58.10 -11.15 28.50
C ASP A 108 -57.80 -12.66 28.46
N SER A 109 -56.57 -13.06 28.12
CA SER A 109 -56.12 -14.45 28.10
C SER A 109 -54.81 -14.63 28.86
N LYS A 110 -54.51 -15.86 29.29
CA LYS A 110 -53.21 -16.21 29.91
C LYS A 110 -52.18 -16.71 28.89
N ASN A 111 -52.48 -16.57 27.59
CA ASN A 111 -51.55 -16.92 26.52
C ASN A 111 -50.54 -15.78 26.34
N VAL A 112 -49.27 -16.07 26.59
CA VAL A 112 -48.16 -15.13 26.47
C VAL A 112 -47.30 -15.54 25.28
N GLY A 113 -47.18 -14.65 24.31
CA GLY A 113 -46.34 -14.82 23.15
C GLY A 113 -44.86 -14.74 23.54
N ILE A 114 -44.10 -15.77 23.21
CA ILE A 114 -42.65 -15.84 23.40
C ILE A 114 -41.95 -16.32 22.13
N PHE A 115 -40.62 -16.28 22.14
CA PHE A 115 -39.75 -16.87 21.11
C PHE A 115 -39.01 -18.07 21.71
N PRO A 116 -39.51 -19.31 21.57
CA PRO A 116 -38.94 -20.47 22.28
C PRO A 116 -37.49 -20.82 21.92
N LYS A 117 -37.02 -20.35 20.77
CA LYS A 117 -35.64 -20.55 20.30
C LYS A 117 -34.66 -19.53 20.87
N ASP A 118 -35.16 -18.39 21.35
CA ASP A 118 -34.32 -17.35 21.92
C ASP A 118 -33.95 -17.75 23.34
N LYS A 119 -32.64 -17.89 23.58
CA LYS A 119 -32.09 -18.23 24.89
C LYS A 119 -31.07 -17.17 25.27
N PHE A 120 -31.37 -16.46 26.34
CA PHE A 120 -30.48 -15.45 26.91
C PHE A 120 -30.04 -15.84 28.30
N ASN A 121 -28.80 -15.48 28.63
CA ASN A 121 -28.20 -15.71 29.94
C ASN A 121 -28.05 -14.37 30.70
N GLY A 122 -27.57 -14.47 31.93
CA GLY A 122 -27.21 -13.32 32.76
C GLY A 122 -28.12 -13.10 33.96
N LYS A 123 -27.61 -12.33 34.93
CA LYS A 123 -28.28 -12.07 36.22
C LYS A 123 -29.71 -11.55 36.04
N PHE A 124 -29.90 -10.66 35.07
CA PHE A 124 -31.21 -10.09 34.72
C PHE A 124 -32.24 -11.17 34.37
N ILE A 125 -31.87 -12.13 33.52
CA ILE A 125 -32.75 -13.22 33.08
C ILE A 125 -33.04 -14.18 34.23
N THR A 126 -32.05 -14.49 35.06
CA THR A 126 -32.25 -15.33 36.25
C THR A 126 -33.23 -14.69 37.23
N GLU A 127 -33.07 -13.40 37.54
CA GLU A 127 -34.00 -12.67 38.42
C GLU A 127 -35.43 -12.64 37.86
N TRP A 128 -35.59 -12.40 36.55
CA TRP A 128 -36.88 -12.44 35.87
C TRP A 128 -37.53 -13.83 35.93
N THR A 129 -36.75 -14.87 35.65
CA THR A 129 -37.24 -16.26 35.64
C THR A 129 -37.70 -16.67 37.03
N ASN A 130 -36.93 -16.36 38.08
CA ASN A 130 -37.31 -16.62 39.47
C ASN A 130 -38.60 -15.87 39.86
N ALA A 131 -38.71 -14.58 39.50
CA ALA A 131 -39.92 -13.80 39.78
C ALA A 131 -41.17 -14.38 39.08
N ARG A 132 -41.01 -14.87 37.85
CA ARG A 132 -42.07 -15.51 37.07
C ARG A 132 -42.47 -16.89 37.65
N GLU A 133 -41.51 -17.67 38.14
CA GLU A 133 -41.75 -18.98 38.76
C GLU A 133 -42.48 -18.86 40.11
N GLU A 134 -42.08 -17.90 40.94
CA GLU A 134 -42.68 -17.62 42.26
C GLU A 134 -44.10 -17.05 42.17
N TYR A 135 -44.51 -16.51 41.02
CA TYR A 135 -45.84 -15.92 40.85
C TYR A 135 -46.94 -17.00 40.86
N GLU A 136 -48.04 -16.68 41.54
CA GLU A 136 -49.16 -17.61 41.79
C GLU A 136 -49.86 -18.03 40.49
N THR A 137 -50.04 -17.08 39.56
CA THR A 137 -50.71 -17.34 38.28
C THR A 137 -49.74 -17.95 37.27
N LYS A 138 -50.12 -19.09 36.68
CA LYS A 138 -49.34 -19.72 35.62
C LYS A 138 -49.81 -19.22 34.25
N PHE A 139 -48.85 -18.76 33.45
CA PHE A 139 -49.05 -18.31 32.09
C PHE A 139 -48.77 -19.45 31.11
N LYS A 140 -49.50 -19.47 29.99
CA LYS A 140 -49.29 -20.42 28.90
C LYS A 140 -48.44 -19.75 27.83
N ASP A 141 -47.21 -20.22 27.68
CA ASP A 141 -46.33 -19.74 26.62
C ASP A 141 -46.75 -20.28 25.26
N VAL A 142 -46.88 -19.38 24.28
CA VAL A 142 -47.20 -19.70 22.88
C VAL A 142 -46.15 -19.07 21.96
N ASP A 143 -45.76 -19.80 20.90
CA ASP A 143 -44.76 -19.31 19.96
C ASP A 143 -45.35 -18.25 19.03
N VAL A 144 -44.79 -17.03 19.02
CA VAL A 144 -45.22 -15.95 18.13
C VAL A 144 -44.19 -15.60 17.06
N SER A 145 -43.14 -16.41 16.91
CA SER A 145 -42.05 -16.18 15.94
C SER A 145 -42.56 -15.99 14.52
N VAL A 146 -43.58 -16.77 14.14
CA VAL A 146 -44.19 -16.74 12.80
C VAL A 146 -45.01 -15.47 12.58
N GLY A 147 -45.80 -15.05 13.57
CA GLY A 147 -46.53 -13.78 13.53
C GLY A 147 -45.59 -12.59 13.32
N VAL A 148 -44.50 -12.54 14.09
CA VAL A 148 -43.48 -11.49 13.94
C VAL A 148 -42.77 -11.57 12.58
N ALA A 149 -42.42 -12.78 12.12
CA ALA A 149 -41.81 -12.97 10.81
C ALA A 149 -42.65 -12.35 9.69
N ASN A 150 -43.98 -12.50 9.74
CA ASN A 150 -44.87 -11.87 8.75
C ASN A 150 -44.88 -10.34 8.85
N VAL A 151 -44.84 -9.79 10.06
CA VAL A 151 -44.78 -8.34 10.29
C VAL A 151 -43.52 -7.76 9.67
N LEU A 152 -42.38 -8.45 9.82
CA LEU A 152 -41.09 -8.04 9.30
C LEU A 152 -40.84 -8.45 7.85
N ALA A 153 -41.77 -9.16 7.20
CA ALA A 153 -41.49 -9.80 5.91
C ALA A 153 -41.33 -8.78 4.77
N VAL A 154 -42.28 -7.85 4.65
CA VAL A 154 -42.32 -6.81 3.61
C VAL A 154 -41.46 -5.64 4.06
N LYS A 155 -40.50 -5.25 3.22
CA LYS A 155 -39.56 -4.16 3.52
C LYS A 155 -40.09 -2.83 3.02
N ASP A 156 -39.97 -1.79 3.85
CA ASP A 156 -40.23 -0.42 3.45
C ASP A 156 -39.09 0.16 2.58
N GLU A 157 -39.28 1.38 2.06
CA GLU A 157 -38.31 2.01 1.16
C GLU A 157 -36.96 2.32 1.82
N ASP A 158 -36.92 2.58 3.13
CA ASP A 158 -35.67 2.86 3.83
C ASP A 158 -34.92 1.56 4.15
N GLU A 159 -35.63 0.51 4.57
CA GLU A 159 -35.09 -0.84 4.69
C GLU A 159 -34.51 -1.33 3.35
N LEU A 160 -35.22 -1.11 2.25
CA LEU A 160 -34.76 -1.48 0.91
C LEU A 160 -33.48 -0.73 0.49
N LYS A 161 -33.31 0.54 0.88
CA LYS A 161 -32.05 1.27 0.63
C LYS A 161 -30.89 0.65 1.41
N LEU A 162 -31.10 0.29 2.67
CA LEU A 162 -30.07 -0.34 3.51
C LEU A 162 -29.67 -1.72 2.94
N ILE A 163 -30.64 -2.53 2.52
CA ILE A 163 -30.41 -3.83 1.89
C ILE A 163 -29.65 -3.68 0.56
N LYS A 164 -29.98 -2.67 -0.26
CA LYS A 164 -29.23 -2.38 -1.49
C LYS A 164 -27.78 -2.02 -1.20
N SER A 165 -27.51 -1.21 -0.17
CA SER A 165 -26.15 -0.91 0.26
C SER A 165 -25.40 -2.17 0.73
N ALA A 166 -26.05 -3.04 1.50
CA ALA A 166 -25.50 -4.33 1.90
C ALA A 166 -25.15 -5.22 0.68
N CYS A 167 -26.05 -5.32 -0.30
CA CYS A 167 -25.82 -6.07 -1.53
C CYS A 167 -24.65 -5.50 -2.35
N ARG A 168 -24.55 -4.18 -2.45
CA ARG A 168 -23.45 -3.49 -3.13
C ARG A 168 -22.11 -3.76 -2.45
N LEU A 169 -22.06 -3.75 -1.12
CA LEU A 169 -20.84 -4.11 -0.39
C LEU A 169 -20.48 -5.58 -0.63
N SER A 170 -21.44 -6.49 -0.59
CA SER A 170 -21.20 -7.93 -0.85
C SER A 170 -20.65 -8.19 -2.26
N THR A 171 -21.23 -7.53 -3.27
CA THR A 171 -20.76 -7.63 -4.66
C THR A 171 -19.36 -7.03 -4.84
N GLN A 172 -19.05 -5.93 -4.14
CA GLN A 172 -17.71 -5.33 -4.15
C GLN A 172 -16.66 -6.20 -3.46
N VAL A 173 -16.97 -6.80 -2.29
CA VAL A 173 -16.07 -7.74 -1.61
C VAL A 173 -15.81 -8.97 -2.49
N MET A 174 -16.86 -9.54 -3.09
CA MET A 174 -16.74 -10.68 -4.01
C MET A 174 -15.88 -10.33 -5.23
N SER A 175 -16.18 -9.22 -5.92
CA SER A 175 -15.52 -8.89 -7.19
C SER A 175 -14.14 -8.27 -7.06
N LYS A 176 -13.91 -7.42 -6.05
CA LYS A 176 -12.67 -6.61 -5.92
C LYS A 176 -11.68 -7.17 -4.91
N SER A 177 -12.12 -8.02 -3.97
CA SER A 177 -11.21 -8.75 -3.08
C SER A 177 -11.17 -10.21 -3.47
N PHE A 178 -12.24 -10.97 -3.22
CA PHE A 178 -12.20 -12.43 -3.35
C PHE A 178 -11.74 -12.91 -4.73
N ILE A 179 -12.35 -12.42 -5.81
CA ILE A 179 -11.96 -12.81 -7.18
C ILE A 179 -10.50 -12.41 -7.47
N SER A 180 -10.10 -11.19 -7.12
CA SER A 180 -8.73 -10.70 -7.34
C SER A 180 -7.70 -11.52 -6.56
N ASP A 181 -7.99 -11.85 -5.30
CA ASP A 181 -7.12 -12.63 -4.44
C ASP A 181 -7.07 -14.09 -4.91
N LEU A 182 -8.21 -14.66 -5.33
CA LEU A 182 -8.29 -16.01 -5.89
C LEU A 182 -7.48 -16.12 -7.19
N GLU A 183 -7.60 -15.15 -8.10
CA GLU A 183 -6.79 -15.08 -9.32
C GLU A 183 -5.30 -15.07 -8.99
N ALA A 184 -4.85 -14.22 -8.05
CA ALA A 184 -3.46 -14.18 -7.62
C ALA A 184 -2.98 -15.49 -6.98
N ILE A 185 -3.81 -16.11 -6.14
CA ILE A 185 -3.50 -17.41 -5.49
C ILE A 185 -3.31 -18.49 -6.56
N LEU A 186 -4.17 -18.54 -7.58
CA LEU A 186 -4.10 -19.53 -8.65
C LEU A 186 -2.90 -19.26 -9.60
N ASP A 187 -2.65 -17.99 -9.95
CA ASP A 187 -1.55 -17.58 -10.83
C ASP A 187 -0.16 -17.84 -10.21
N GLU A 188 -0.03 -17.64 -8.89
CA GLU A 188 1.22 -17.82 -8.14
C GLU A 188 1.40 -19.24 -7.58
N ASP A 189 0.43 -20.14 -7.79
CA ASP A 189 0.33 -21.48 -7.16
C ASP A 189 0.53 -21.42 -5.64
N LYS A 190 -0.04 -20.39 -5.00
CA LYS A 190 0.11 -20.12 -3.58
C LYS A 190 -0.75 -21.08 -2.76
N LYS A 191 -0.16 -21.72 -1.77
CA LYS A 191 -0.89 -22.58 -0.83
C LYS A 191 -1.52 -21.75 0.28
N ILE A 192 -2.84 -21.62 0.25
CA ILE A 192 -3.65 -21.01 1.31
C ILE A 192 -4.76 -21.97 1.75
N LYS A 193 -5.11 -21.99 3.04
CA LYS A 193 -6.26 -22.77 3.53
C LYS A 193 -7.56 -21.99 3.35
N HIS A 194 -8.70 -22.70 3.35
CA HIS A 194 -10.00 -22.03 3.18
C HIS A 194 -10.33 -21.10 4.34
N ASP A 195 -10.08 -21.51 5.59
CA ASP A 195 -10.26 -20.69 6.79
C ASP A 195 -9.33 -19.46 6.78
N GLU A 196 -8.05 -19.65 6.50
CA GLU A 196 -7.08 -18.56 6.37
C GLU A 196 -7.48 -17.56 5.27
N PHE A 197 -8.04 -18.04 4.15
CA PHE A 197 -8.54 -17.15 3.10
C PHE A 197 -9.82 -16.42 3.54
N ALA A 198 -10.74 -17.09 4.26
CA ALA A 198 -11.93 -16.46 4.81
C ALA A 198 -11.57 -15.32 5.79
N ASP A 199 -10.61 -15.54 6.68
CA ASP A 199 -10.11 -14.55 7.66
C ASP A 199 -9.54 -13.29 6.99
N THR A 200 -8.96 -13.42 5.79
CA THR A 200 -8.49 -12.24 5.05
C THR A 200 -9.65 -11.37 4.59
N LEU A 201 -10.76 -11.97 4.16
CA LEU A 201 -11.95 -11.26 3.69
C LEU A 201 -12.70 -10.58 4.85
N GLU A 202 -12.61 -11.09 6.08
CA GLU A 202 -13.21 -10.42 7.25
C GLU A 202 -12.59 -9.05 7.51
N LYS A 203 -11.31 -8.89 7.20
CA LYS A 203 -10.57 -7.64 7.43
C LYS A 203 -10.89 -6.59 6.36
N VAL A 204 -11.45 -6.98 5.22
CA VAL A 204 -11.63 -6.15 4.04
C VAL A 204 -12.67 -5.04 4.25
N LEU A 205 -13.62 -5.20 5.18
CA LEU A 205 -14.61 -4.15 5.49
C LEU A 205 -14.05 -2.98 6.33
N GLN A 206 -12.75 -2.94 6.62
CA GLN A 206 -12.11 -1.83 7.33
C GLN A 206 -11.88 -0.62 6.39
N GLU A 207 -11.97 0.59 6.95
CA GLU A 207 -11.87 1.87 6.21
C GLU A 207 -10.58 2.00 5.37
N LYS A 208 -9.48 1.36 5.79
CA LYS A 208 -8.21 1.33 5.04
C LYS A 208 -8.31 0.68 3.66
N TYR A 209 -9.28 -0.22 3.45
CA TYR A 209 -9.52 -0.92 2.18
C TYR A 209 -10.59 -0.26 1.31
N ARG A 210 -11.21 0.86 1.74
CA ARG A 210 -12.24 1.59 0.98
C ARG A 210 -11.85 1.86 -0.48
N LYS A 211 -10.60 2.30 -0.69
CA LYS A 211 -10.07 2.62 -2.03
C LYS A 211 -9.94 1.36 -2.90
N GLN A 212 -9.52 0.24 -2.32
CA GLN A 212 -9.41 -1.05 -3.02
C GLN A 212 -10.79 -1.56 -3.46
N LEU A 213 -11.79 -1.43 -2.59
CA LEU A 213 -13.16 -1.88 -2.86
C LEU A 213 -13.99 -0.92 -3.73
N LYS A 214 -13.44 0.27 -4.05
CA LYS A 214 -14.16 1.33 -4.78
C LYS A 214 -15.52 1.68 -4.15
N ILE A 215 -15.57 1.75 -2.82
CA ILE A 215 -16.80 2.07 -2.07
C ILE A 215 -17.04 3.58 -2.11
N SER A 216 -18.31 3.98 -2.32
CA SER A 216 -18.73 5.39 -2.32
C SER A 216 -18.57 6.03 -0.96
N ASN A 217 -18.32 7.35 -0.92
CA ASN A 217 -18.16 8.05 0.35
C ASN A 217 -19.41 8.11 1.22
N GLU A 218 -20.57 7.85 0.64
CA GLU A 218 -21.87 7.84 1.31
C GLU A 218 -22.09 6.60 2.20
N ILE A 219 -21.35 5.51 1.95
CA ILE A 219 -21.48 4.29 2.74
C ILE A 219 -20.53 4.38 3.94
N ASP A 220 -21.11 4.28 5.13
CA ASP A 220 -20.37 4.19 6.39
C ASP A 220 -19.89 2.76 6.65
N LEU A 221 -18.59 2.50 6.44
CA LEU A 221 -18.01 1.16 6.63
C LEU A 221 -18.00 0.70 8.09
N GLU A 222 -18.04 1.61 9.07
CA GLU A 222 -18.12 1.23 10.49
C GLU A 222 -19.46 0.57 10.83
N SER A 223 -20.49 0.86 10.04
CA SER A 223 -21.81 0.23 10.12
C SER A 223 -21.92 -1.06 9.29
N ALA A 224 -20.83 -1.55 8.71
CA ALA A 224 -20.79 -2.75 7.87
C ALA A 224 -20.05 -3.90 8.56
N GLU A 225 -20.70 -5.06 8.59
CA GLU A 225 -20.16 -6.30 9.18
C GLU A 225 -20.43 -7.46 8.23
N LEU A 226 -19.75 -8.59 8.40
CA LEU A 226 -20.13 -9.81 7.69
C LEU A 226 -21.33 -10.46 8.36
N CYS A 227 -22.24 -11.01 7.56
CA CYS A 227 -23.42 -11.71 8.06
C CYS A 227 -23.04 -13.01 8.78
N TYR A 228 -21.98 -13.65 8.31
CA TYR A 228 -21.40 -14.90 8.78
C TYR A 228 -19.94 -14.97 8.24
N PRO A 229 -19.05 -15.77 8.86
CA PRO A 229 -17.69 -15.96 8.35
C PRO A 229 -17.72 -16.46 6.89
N PRO A 230 -16.93 -15.88 5.96
CA PRO A 230 -17.00 -16.26 4.55
C PRO A 230 -16.72 -17.75 4.35
N ILE A 231 -17.54 -18.39 3.51
CA ILE A 231 -17.49 -19.84 3.29
C ILE A 231 -16.78 -20.09 1.97
N ILE A 232 -15.61 -20.73 2.04
CA ILE A 232 -14.79 -21.10 0.89
C ILE A 232 -14.64 -22.62 0.89
N GLN A 233 -14.97 -23.26 -0.23
CA GLN A 233 -14.98 -24.72 -0.36
C GLN A 233 -14.35 -25.13 -1.68
N SER A 234 -13.44 -26.12 -1.63
CA SER A 234 -12.84 -26.73 -2.81
C SER A 234 -12.30 -28.13 -2.51
N GLY A 235 -11.80 -28.83 -3.53
CA GLY A 235 -11.01 -30.06 -3.34
C GLY A 235 -11.81 -31.30 -2.91
N GLY A 236 -13.10 -31.37 -3.25
CA GLY A 236 -13.91 -32.58 -3.06
C GLY A 236 -14.85 -32.54 -1.86
N GLU A 237 -14.72 -31.53 -0.99
CA GLU A 237 -15.53 -31.38 0.22
C GLU A 237 -16.38 -30.12 0.15
N TYR A 238 -17.69 -30.32 -0.01
CA TYR A 238 -18.66 -29.24 -0.16
C TYR A 238 -19.86 -29.48 0.75
N ASP A 239 -20.31 -28.44 1.44
CA ASP A 239 -21.59 -28.42 2.16
C ASP A 239 -22.36 -27.17 1.74
N LEU A 240 -23.48 -27.34 1.04
CA LEU A 240 -24.30 -26.22 0.55
C LEU A 240 -25.36 -25.76 1.57
N LYS A 241 -25.26 -26.19 2.84
CA LYS A 241 -26.07 -25.63 3.91
C LYS A 241 -25.63 -24.21 4.22
N ALA A 242 -26.58 -23.37 4.62
CA ALA A 242 -26.30 -22.01 5.09
C ALA A 242 -25.49 -21.96 6.41
N SER A 243 -25.30 -23.10 7.07
CA SER A 243 -24.50 -23.25 8.29
C SER A 243 -23.15 -23.95 8.02
N ALA A 244 -22.71 -23.96 6.77
CA ALA A 244 -21.40 -24.51 6.44
C ALA A 244 -20.30 -23.54 6.90
N GLU A 245 -19.10 -24.07 7.11
CA GLU A 245 -17.93 -23.32 7.55
C GLU A 245 -16.74 -23.65 6.64
N SER A 246 -15.83 -22.68 6.49
CA SER A 246 -14.55 -22.89 5.82
C SER A 246 -13.68 -23.84 6.65
N ASN A 247 -13.13 -24.88 6.02
CA ASN A 247 -12.28 -25.85 6.71
C ASN A 247 -10.78 -25.49 6.63
N SER A 248 -9.95 -26.12 7.45
CA SER A 248 -8.49 -25.90 7.44
C SER A 248 -7.74 -26.67 6.34
N LYS A 249 -8.39 -27.00 5.21
CA LYS A 249 -7.73 -27.63 4.06
C LYS A 249 -7.26 -26.59 3.06
N PHE A 250 -6.20 -26.92 2.33
CA PHE A 250 -5.67 -26.07 1.28
C PHE A 250 -6.66 -25.96 0.10
N LEU A 251 -6.78 -24.76 -0.42
CA LEU A 251 -7.51 -24.45 -1.63
C LEU A 251 -6.95 -25.27 -2.80
N HIS A 252 -7.86 -25.82 -3.60
CA HIS A 252 -7.57 -26.72 -4.70
C HIS A 252 -8.21 -26.20 -5.99
N ALA A 253 -7.42 -26.11 -7.05
CA ALA A 253 -7.93 -25.77 -8.38
C ALA A 253 -8.96 -26.82 -8.87
N GLY A 254 -10.02 -26.40 -9.54
CA GLY A 254 -11.06 -27.26 -10.08
C GLY A 254 -12.44 -26.63 -9.92
N VAL A 255 -13.09 -26.88 -8.79
CA VAL A 255 -14.37 -26.24 -8.44
C VAL A 255 -14.20 -25.56 -7.09
N ILE A 256 -14.43 -24.25 -7.05
CA ILE A 256 -14.25 -23.43 -5.85
C ILE A 256 -15.56 -22.70 -5.61
N ILE A 257 -16.18 -22.90 -4.44
CA ILE A 257 -17.39 -22.20 -4.05
C ILE A 257 -17.01 -21.15 -3.02
N CYS A 258 -17.42 -19.90 -3.26
CA CYS A 258 -17.36 -18.84 -2.26
C CYS A 258 -18.76 -18.32 -1.98
N SER A 259 -19.13 -18.28 -0.70
CA SER A 259 -20.34 -17.65 -0.19
C SER A 259 -19.96 -16.60 0.84
N LEU A 260 -20.44 -15.38 0.67
CA LEU A 260 -20.27 -14.31 1.65
C LEU A 260 -21.50 -13.41 1.66
N GLY A 261 -21.71 -12.72 2.77
CA GLY A 261 -22.79 -11.76 2.93
C GLY A 261 -22.33 -10.62 3.82
N VAL A 262 -22.66 -9.39 3.42
CA VAL A 262 -22.44 -8.19 4.23
C VAL A 262 -23.77 -7.75 4.84
N LYS A 263 -23.72 -7.38 6.12
CA LYS A 263 -24.77 -6.73 6.90
C LYS A 263 -24.44 -5.25 6.97
N TYR A 264 -25.35 -4.39 6.50
CA TYR A 264 -25.20 -2.93 6.59
C TYR A 264 -26.30 -2.35 7.47
N LYS A 265 -25.92 -1.69 8.59
CA LYS A 265 -26.89 -1.21 9.61
C LYS A 265 -27.92 -2.27 9.99
N SER A 266 -27.42 -3.49 10.22
CA SER A 266 -28.19 -4.69 10.56
C SER A 266 -29.01 -5.35 9.46
N TYR A 267 -29.08 -4.80 8.25
CA TYR A 267 -29.75 -5.46 7.12
C TYR A 267 -28.78 -6.35 6.34
N CYS A 268 -29.13 -7.63 6.25
CA CYS A 268 -28.31 -8.66 5.64
C CYS A 268 -28.42 -8.70 4.12
N SER A 269 -27.36 -9.19 3.50
CA SER A 269 -27.33 -9.58 2.09
C SER A 269 -26.56 -10.89 1.95
N ASN A 270 -26.68 -11.55 0.80
CA ASN A 270 -26.01 -12.81 0.55
C ASN A 270 -25.69 -12.99 -0.93
N ILE A 271 -24.48 -13.47 -1.22
CA ILE A 271 -24.02 -13.81 -2.57
C ILE A 271 -23.13 -15.05 -2.51
N ALA A 272 -23.31 -15.95 -3.48
CA ALA A 272 -22.39 -17.04 -3.69
C ALA A 272 -22.15 -17.28 -5.17
N ARG A 273 -20.91 -17.62 -5.49
CA ARG A 273 -20.46 -17.95 -6.84
C ARG A 273 -19.63 -19.21 -6.81
N THR A 274 -19.75 -20.00 -7.88
CA THR A 274 -18.88 -21.15 -8.12
C THR A 274 -17.90 -20.80 -9.21
N PHE A 275 -16.61 -20.92 -8.93
CA PHE A 275 -15.52 -20.67 -9.84
C PHE A 275 -14.99 -22.02 -10.35
N LEU A 276 -14.89 -22.13 -11.67
CA LEU A 276 -14.43 -23.31 -12.36
C LEU A 276 -13.03 -23.04 -12.91
N VAL A 277 -12.04 -23.79 -12.44
CA VAL A 277 -10.65 -23.71 -12.92
C VAL A 277 -10.36 -24.95 -13.76
N ASP A 278 -10.03 -24.75 -15.02
CA ASP A 278 -9.83 -25.80 -16.03
C ASP A 278 -10.93 -26.89 -16.00
N PRO A 279 -12.23 -26.51 -16.09
CA PRO A 279 -13.29 -27.47 -15.95
C PRO A 279 -13.36 -28.44 -17.12
N GLU A 280 -13.61 -29.70 -16.79
CA GLU A 280 -14.06 -30.69 -17.76
C GLU A 280 -15.41 -30.28 -18.37
N LYS A 281 -15.66 -30.67 -19.62
CA LYS A 281 -16.90 -30.32 -20.36
C LYS A 281 -18.18 -30.64 -19.59
N GLN A 282 -18.18 -31.71 -18.78
CA GLN A 282 -19.33 -32.08 -17.96
C GLN A 282 -19.60 -31.09 -16.81
N LYS A 283 -18.54 -30.60 -16.14
CA LYS A 283 -18.62 -29.57 -15.09
C LYS A 283 -19.17 -28.27 -15.66
N GLU A 284 -18.65 -27.85 -16.82
CA GLU A 284 -19.14 -26.66 -17.54
C GLU A 284 -20.62 -26.79 -17.94
N LYS A 285 -21.02 -27.94 -18.49
CA LYS A 285 -22.42 -28.20 -18.86
C LYS A 285 -23.36 -28.18 -17.65
N ASN A 286 -22.93 -28.75 -16.52
CA ASN A 286 -23.70 -28.74 -15.28
C ASN A 286 -23.84 -27.32 -14.71
N TYR A 287 -22.79 -26.50 -14.79
CA TYR A 287 -22.82 -25.12 -14.34
C TYR A 287 -23.72 -24.22 -15.21
N LYS A 288 -23.63 -24.34 -16.54
CA LYS A 288 -24.57 -23.66 -17.46
C LYS A 288 -26.02 -24.02 -17.17
N PHE A 289 -26.29 -25.29 -16.87
CA PHE A 289 -27.63 -25.73 -16.47
C PHE A 289 -28.05 -25.15 -15.11
N LEU A 290 -27.13 -25.00 -14.16
CA LEU A 290 -27.42 -24.35 -12.88
C LEU A 290 -27.83 -22.89 -13.06
N GLN A 291 -27.14 -22.15 -13.94
CA GLN A 291 -27.50 -20.77 -14.31
C GLN A 291 -28.90 -20.70 -14.90
N GLU A 292 -29.21 -21.62 -15.82
CA GLU A 292 -30.53 -21.72 -16.46
C GLU A 292 -31.66 -22.01 -15.44
N VAL A 293 -31.41 -22.90 -14.47
CA VAL A 293 -32.36 -23.17 -13.38
C VAL A 293 -32.56 -21.93 -12.50
N SER A 294 -31.48 -21.19 -12.20
CA SER A 294 -31.53 -19.94 -11.44
C SER A 294 -32.40 -18.88 -12.12
N GLU A 295 -32.21 -18.67 -13.42
CA GLU A 295 -33.03 -17.72 -14.20
C GLU A 295 -34.50 -18.13 -14.25
N TYR A 296 -34.77 -19.43 -14.42
CA TYR A 296 -36.14 -19.94 -14.37
C TYR A 296 -36.79 -19.71 -13.01
N VAL A 297 -36.07 -19.95 -11.91
CA VAL A 297 -36.56 -19.68 -10.55
C VAL A 297 -36.86 -18.19 -10.35
N PHE A 298 -36.01 -17.29 -10.85
CA PHE A 298 -36.27 -15.84 -10.78
C PHE A 298 -37.56 -15.43 -11.50
N SER A 299 -37.89 -16.07 -12.63
CA SER A 299 -39.17 -15.85 -13.32
C SER A 299 -40.39 -16.39 -12.55
N CYS A 300 -40.18 -17.31 -11.61
CA CYS A 300 -41.23 -17.88 -10.78
C CYS A 300 -41.48 -17.11 -9.48
N LEU A 301 -40.52 -16.29 -9.05
CA LEU A 301 -40.57 -15.51 -7.80
C LEU A 301 -41.31 -14.19 -8.02
N LYS A 302 -42.61 -14.21 -7.73
CA LYS A 302 -43.51 -13.05 -7.88
C LYS A 302 -44.63 -13.03 -6.85
N ASP A 303 -45.25 -11.87 -6.69
CA ASP A 303 -46.39 -11.68 -5.79
C ASP A 303 -47.48 -12.75 -5.99
N GLY A 304 -48.01 -13.27 -4.89
CA GLY A 304 -49.07 -14.29 -4.86
C GLY A 304 -48.62 -15.74 -5.13
N THR A 305 -47.36 -16.00 -5.50
CA THR A 305 -46.84 -17.38 -5.57
C THR A 305 -46.48 -17.92 -4.19
N THR A 306 -46.65 -19.22 -3.94
CA THR A 306 -46.26 -19.80 -2.65
C THR A 306 -44.81 -20.31 -2.63
N CYS A 307 -44.14 -20.28 -1.47
CA CYS A 307 -42.78 -20.79 -1.31
C CYS A 307 -42.60 -22.24 -1.85
N LYS A 308 -43.61 -23.09 -1.62
CA LYS A 308 -43.68 -24.47 -2.10
C LYS A 308 -43.79 -24.54 -3.62
N GLU A 309 -44.65 -23.73 -4.23
CA GLU A 309 -44.83 -23.72 -5.68
C GLU A 309 -43.53 -23.36 -6.40
N VAL A 310 -42.79 -22.37 -5.91
CA VAL A 310 -41.50 -21.98 -6.51
C VAL A 310 -40.52 -23.16 -6.48
N TYR A 311 -40.41 -23.85 -5.34
CA TYR A 311 -39.56 -25.04 -5.21
C TYR A 311 -39.99 -26.19 -6.14
N LEU A 312 -41.29 -26.48 -6.21
CA LEU A 312 -41.82 -27.53 -7.07
C LEU A 312 -41.66 -27.20 -8.57
N LYS A 313 -41.80 -25.93 -8.95
CA LYS A 313 -41.52 -25.48 -10.32
C LYS A 313 -40.05 -25.70 -10.69
N ALA A 314 -39.11 -25.38 -9.80
CA ALA A 314 -37.68 -25.64 -10.00
C ALA A 314 -37.40 -27.13 -10.20
N LEU A 315 -37.93 -27.99 -9.33
CA LEU A 315 -37.80 -29.45 -9.46
C LEU A 315 -38.41 -29.98 -10.75
N GLY A 316 -39.61 -29.53 -11.12
CA GLY A 316 -40.27 -29.93 -12.37
C GLY A 316 -39.49 -29.50 -13.61
N TYR A 317 -38.82 -28.34 -13.57
CA TYR A 317 -37.94 -27.88 -14.63
C TYR A 317 -36.71 -28.78 -14.79
N ILE A 318 -36.07 -29.14 -13.67
CA ILE A 318 -34.94 -30.06 -13.63
C ILE A 318 -35.34 -31.44 -14.15
N GLU A 319 -36.45 -31.99 -13.66
CA GLU A 319 -36.97 -33.31 -14.08
C GLU A 319 -37.27 -33.36 -15.59
N LYS A 320 -37.76 -32.25 -16.16
CA LYS A 320 -38.06 -32.15 -17.59
C LYS A 320 -36.80 -32.06 -18.46
N LYS A 321 -35.76 -31.34 -18.03
CA LYS A 321 -34.58 -31.06 -18.86
C LYS A 321 -33.40 -32.00 -18.59
N ARG A 322 -33.14 -32.32 -17.33
CA ARG A 322 -32.00 -33.12 -16.84
C ARG A 322 -32.39 -33.97 -15.62
N PRO A 323 -33.19 -35.04 -15.82
CA PRO A 323 -33.73 -35.85 -14.72
C PRO A 323 -32.63 -36.48 -13.85
N GLU A 324 -31.44 -36.74 -14.41
CA GLU A 324 -30.30 -37.31 -13.70
C GLU A 324 -29.75 -36.41 -12.58
N LEU A 325 -30.05 -35.11 -12.61
CA LEU A 325 -29.62 -34.14 -11.59
C LEU A 325 -30.67 -33.92 -10.49
N LYS A 326 -31.86 -34.49 -10.62
CA LYS A 326 -32.99 -34.28 -9.68
C LYS A 326 -32.61 -34.65 -8.24
N ASP A 327 -32.03 -35.82 -8.04
CA ASP A 327 -31.66 -36.32 -6.71
C ASP A 327 -30.42 -35.62 -6.12
N LYS A 328 -29.72 -34.84 -6.95
CA LYS A 328 -28.56 -34.03 -6.57
C LYS A 328 -28.96 -32.60 -6.22
N PHE A 329 -30.21 -32.20 -6.46
CA PHE A 329 -30.68 -30.83 -6.19
C PHE A 329 -30.86 -30.57 -4.69
N VAL A 330 -30.59 -29.33 -4.27
CA VAL A 330 -30.75 -28.89 -2.88
C VAL A 330 -32.20 -29.05 -2.37
N LYS A 331 -32.37 -29.38 -1.09
CA LYS A 331 -33.69 -29.65 -0.47
C LYS A 331 -34.55 -28.39 -0.22
N ASN A 332 -33.95 -27.22 -0.32
CA ASN A 332 -34.57 -25.91 -0.26
C ASN A 332 -33.77 -24.96 -1.15
N ILE A 333 -34.41 -23.95 -1.71
CA ILE A 333 -33.81 -23.03 -2.69
C ILE A 333 -33.60 -21.62 -2.14
N GLY A 334 -33.44 -21.52 -0.81
CA GLY A 334 -33.28 -20.23 -0.13
C GLY A 334 -34.33 -19.93 0.93
N PHE A 335 -34.32 -18.70 1.41
CA PHE A 335 -35.15 -18.23 2.51
C PHE A 335 -35.37 -16.71 2.44
N GLY A 336 -36.41 -16.23 3.12
CA GLY A 336 -36.60 -14.80 3.35
C GLY A 336 -35.44 -14.21 4.16
N MET A 337 -35.12 -12.95 3.91
CA MET A 337 -33.98 -12.26 4.54
C MET A 337 -34.35 -10.81 4.86
N GLY A 338 -33.67 -10.23 5.84
CA GLY A 338 -33.85 -8.86 6.28
C GLY A 338 -32.82 -8.51 7.34
N ILE A 339 -33.27 -8.11 8.52
CA ILE A 339 -32.40 -8.02 9.69
C ILE A 339 -31.88 -9.41 10.07
N GLU A 340 -32.77 -10.41 10.10
CA GLU A 340 -32.37 -11.80 10.17
C GLU A 340 -31.75 -12.26 8.86
N PHE A 341 -30.57 -12.88 8.96
CA PHE A 341 -29.96 -13.54 7.82
C PHE A 341 -30.89 -14.60 7.23
N ARG A 342 -31.51 -15.42 8.09
CA ARG A 342 -32.40 -16.51 7.67
C ARG A 342 -33.76 -16.45 8.36
N GLU A 343 -34.77 -16.02 7.63
CA GLU A 343 -36.16 -16.07 8.09
C GLU A 343 -36.77 -17.47 7.88
N ALA A 344 -36.84 -18.24 8.96
CA ALA A 344 -37.31 -19.62 8.92
C ALA A 344 -38.78 -19.77 8.49
N ALA A 345 -39.62 -18.76 8.75
CA ALA A 345 -41.02 -18.78 8.33
C ALA A 345 -41.18 -18.73 6.80
N TYR A 346 -40.23 -18.11 6.10
CA TYR A 346 -40.21 -17.95 4.65
C TYR A 346 -39.13 -18.81 3.97
N LEU A 347 -38.98 -20.06 4.39
CA LEU A 347 -38.12 -21.03 3.71
C LEU A 347 -38.72 -21.46 2.36
N LEU A 348 -37.97 -21.33 1.26
CA LEU A 348 -38.36 -21.79 -0.07
C LEU A 348 -38.11 -23.30 -0.18
N GLY A 349 -39.10 -24.10 0.19
CA GLY A 349 -38.98 -25.56 0.21
C GLY A 349 -40.32 -26.28 0.01
N PRO A 350 -40.32 -27.62 -0.07
CA PRO A 350 -41.46 -28.41 -0.55
C PRO A 350 -42.71 -28.40 0.34
N LYS A 351 -42.62 -27.85 1.55
CA LYS A 351 -43.67 -27.90 2.58
C LYS A 351 -44.26 -26.53 2.94
N ASN A 352 -43.69 -25.43 2.46
CA ASN A 352 -44.07 -24.09 2.92
C ASN A 352 -45.12 -23.46 1.98
N ASN A 353 -46.37 -23.33 2.44
CA ASN A 353 -47.46 -22.76 1.63
C ASN A 353 -47.63 -21.24 1.80
N ARG A 354 -46.71 -20.53 2.46
CA ARG A 354 -46.81 -19.07 2.59
C ARG A 354 -46.66 -18.40 1.23
N GLU A 355 -47.49 -17.38 1.00
CA GLU A 355 -47.47 -16.54 -0.19
C GLU A 355 -46.34 -15.52 -0.11
N LEU A 356 -45.68 -15.32 -1.26
CA LEU A 356 -44.74 -14.24 -1.49
C LEU A 356 -45.51 -12.94 -1.72
N ARG A 357 -44.98 -11.83 -1.23
CA ARG A 357 -45.54 -10.48 -1.39
C ARG A 357 -44.52 -9.55 -2.03
N ASP A 358 -44.99 -8.57 -2.81
CA ASP A 358 -44.14 -7.45 -3.25
C ASP A 358 -43.45 -6.79 -2.03
N GLY A 359 -42.19 -6.41 -2.21
CA GLY A 359 -41.35 -5.84 -1.15
C GLY A 359 -40.64 -6.85 -0.25
N MET A 360 -40.93 -8.15 -0.34
CA MET A 360 -40.15 -9.17 0.38
C MET A 360 -38.76 -9.36 -0.24
N ILE A 361 -37.77 -9.66 0.60
CA ILE A 361 -36.39 -9.96 0.20
C ILE A 361 -36.07 -11.42 0.48
N PHE A 362 -35.43 -12.09 -0.48
CA PHE A 362 -35.02 -13.49 -0.37
C PHE A 362 -33.55 -13.67 -0.73
N SER A 363 -32.86 -14.53 0.01
CA SER A 363 -31.58 -15.13 -0.42
C SER A 363 -31.91 -16.41 -1.19
N VAL A 364 -31.89 -16.36 -2.51
CA VAL A 364 -32.22 -17.50 -3.39
C VAL A 364 -30.95 -18.32 -3.62
N SER A 365 -30.97 -19.58 -3.19
CA SER A 365 -29.82 -20.49 -3.21
C SER A 365 -30.11 -21.70 -4.07
N ILE A 366 -29.49 -21.78 -5.24
CA ILE A 366 -29.68 -22.86 -6.20
C ILE A 366 -28.38 -23.64 -6.30
N GLY A 367 -28.43 -24.96 -6.09
CA GLY A 367 -27.23 -25.78 -6.16
C GLY A 367 -27.49 -27.25 -6.45
N PHE A 368 -26.43 -27.92 -6.89
CA PHE A 368 -26.35 -29.37 -7.05
C PHE A 368 -25.22 -29.92 -6.18
N GLN A 369 -25.52 -30.95 -5.40
CA GLN A 369 -24.63 -31.56 -4.43
C GLN A 369 -24.13 -32.93 -4.90
N ASN A 370 -22.92 -33.31 -4.50
CA ASN A 370 -22.37 -34.66 -4.72
C ASN A 370 -22.39 -35.11 -6.19
N LEU A 371 -21.98 -34.22 -7.10
CA LEU A 371 -21.79 -34.55 -8.51
C LEU A 371 -20.46 -35.28 -8.68
N GLU A 372 -20.45 -36.31 -9.52
CA GLU A 372 -19.27 -37.14 -9.72
C GLU A 372 -18.79 -37.08 -11.17
N VAL A 373 -17.47 -37.04 -11.35
CA VAL A 373 -16.83 -37.35 -12.63
C VAL A 373 -15.93 -38.58 -12.45
N PRO A 374 -16.38 -39.77 -12.88
CA PRO A 374 -15.64 -41.02 -12.66
C PRO A 374 -14.25 -41.06 -13.33
N GLU A 375 -14.06 -40.28 -14.40
CA GLU A 375 -12.85 -40.24 -15.22
C GLU A 375 -11.82 -39.18 -14.76
N ALA A 376 -12.06 -38.49 -13.63
CA ALA A 376 -11.15 -37.46 -13.14
C ALA A 376 -9.78 -38.05 -12.75
N THR A 377 -8.70 -37.40 -13.19
CA THR A 377 -7.30 -37.78 -12.95
C THR A 377 -6.87 -37.61 -11.49
N ASP A 378 -7.49 -36.68 -10.76
CA ASP A 378 -7.25 -36.41 -9.34
C ASP A 378 -8.44 -36.87 -8.50
N GLU A 379 -8.17 -37.58 -7.41
CA GLU A 379 -9.19 -38.01 -6.46
C GLU A 379 -9.97 -36.85 -5.85
N LYS A 380 -9.32 -35.69 -5.66
CA LYS A 380 -9.96 -34.47 -5.14
C LYS A 380 -10.89 -33.80 -6.14
N MET A 381 -10.80 -34.17 -7.42
CA MET A 381 -11.65 -33.66 -8.50
C MET A 381 -12.79 -34.61 -8.88
N LYS A 382 -12.86 -35.80 -8.27
CA LYS A 382 -13.91 -36.80 -8.53
C LYS A 382 -15.28 -36.32 -8.07
N ASN A 383 -15.37 -35.76 -6.87
CA ASN A 383 -16.63 -35.24 -6.30
C ASN A 383 -16.62 -33.71 -6.32
N TYR A 384 -17.71 -33.09 -6.74
CA TYR A 384 -17.88 -31.64 -6.70
C TYR A 384 -19.33 -31.23 -6.46
N SER A 385 -19.52 -29.98 -6.06
CA SER A 385 -20.83 -29.36 -5.96
C SER A 385 -20.83 -28.03 -6.69
N LEU A 386 -22.01 -27.53 -7.05
CA LEU A 386 -22.18 -26.24 -7.71
C LEU A 386 -23.23 -25.44 -6.92
N LEU A 387 -22.97 -24.16 -6.71
CA LEU A 387 -23.84 -23.26 -5.94
C LEU A 387 -23.87 -21.85 -6.55
N LEU A 388 -25.08 -21.31 -6.65
CA LEU A 388 -25.34 -19.90 -6.94
C LEU A 388 -26.28 -19.35 -5.88
N ILE A 389 -25.89 -18.24 -5.25
CA ILE A 389 -26.76 -17.49 -4.36
C ILE A 389 -26.83 -16.04 -4.81
N ASP A 390 -28.05 -15.50 -4.85
CA ASP A 390 -28.30 -14.08 -5.07
C ASP A 390 -29.36 -13.55 -4.10
N THR A 391 -29.23 -12.28 -3.74
CA THR A 391 -30.27 -11.55 -3.00
C THR A 391 -31.27 -10.94 -3.97
N VAL A 392 -32.56 -11.22 -3.79
CA VAL A 392 -33.61 -10.76 -4.71
C VAL A 392 -34.75 -10.06 -3.96
N LYS A 393 -35.34 -9.05 -4.61
CA LYS A 393 -36.60 -8.41 -4.21
C LYS A 393 -37.75 -9.01 -5.00
N ILE A 394 -38.83 -9.41 -4.33
CA ILE A 394 -40.08 -9.83 -4.97
C ILE A 394 -40.82 -8.60 -5.50
N THR A 395 -41.41 -8.73 -6.69
CA THR A 395 -42.30 -7.73 -7.30
C THR A 395 -43.52 -8.42 -7.92
N ASP A 396 -44.45 -7.65 -8.48
CA ASP A 396 -45.68 -8.15 -9.09
C ASP A 396 -45.46 -9.09 -10.29
N ASP A 397 -44.40 -8.88 -11.07
CA ASP A 397 -44.14 -9.65 -12.31
C ASP A 397 -42.99 -10.65 -12.14
N LYS A 398 -41.78 -10.16 -11.90
CA LYS A 398 -40.56 -10.96 -11.71
C LYS A 398 -39.70 -10.41 -10.58
N CYS A 399 -38.89 -11.24 -9.94
CA CYS A 399 -37.98 -10.72 -8.92
C CYS A 399 -36.88 -9.83 -9.53
N VAL A 400 -36.43 -8.85 -8.75
CA VAL A 400 -35.28 -7.99 -9.08
C VAL A 400 -34.06 -8.50 -8.33
N VAL A 401 -33.00 -8.84 -9.07
CA VAL A 401 -31.73 -9.32 -8.49
C VAL A 401 -30.89 -8.14 -8.03
N LEU A 402 -30.65 -8.04 -6.72
CA LEU A 402 -29.90 -6.94 -6.09
C LEU A 402 -28.38 -7.18 -6.08
N THR A 403 -27.94 -8.41 -6.35
CA THR A 403 -26.52 -8.82 -6.42
C THR A 403 -26.06 -9.12 -7.86
N SER A 404 -26.62 -8.40 -8.83
CA SER A 404 -26.39 -8.64 -10.27
C SER A 404 -25.04 -8.12 -10.78
N ASP A 405 -24.35 -7.25 -10.04
CA ASP A 405 -23.07 -6.63 -10.41
C ASP A 405 -21.89 -7.62 -10.51
N VAL A 406 -22.04 -8.86 -10.02
CA VAL A 406 -21.03 -9.92 -10.15
C VAL A 406 -21.50 -10.94 -11.17
N THR A 407 -20.70 -11.12 -12.23
CA THR A 407 -20.98 -12.06 -13.31
C THR A 407 -21.17 -13.47 -12.76
N LYS A 408 -22.06 -14.22 -13.42
CA LYS A 408 -22.19 -15.66 -13.19
C LYS A 408 -21.23 -16.45 -14.07
N GLU A 409 -20.52 -15.79 -14.99
CA GLU A 409 -19.53 -16.40 -15.87
C GLU A 409 -18.17 -16.45 -15.18
N THR A 410 -17.87 -17.59 -14.58
CA THR A 410 -16.75 -17.79 -13.65
C THR A 410 -15.95 -19.02 -14.06
N ILE A 411 -15.57 -19.08 -15.35
CA ILE A 411 -14.73 -20.13 -15.92
C ILE A 411 -13.33 -19.54 -16.17
N TYR A 412 -12.36 -20.01 -15.39
CA TYR A 412 -10.94 -19.75 -15.59
C TYR A 412 -10.34 -20.91 -16.38
N ILE A 413 -9.76 -20.60 -17.54
CA ILE A 413 -9.05 -21.57 -18.38
C ILE A 413 -7.59 -21.15 -18.40
N PHE A 414 -6.73 -21.89 -17.71
CA PHE A 414 -5.29 -21.80 -17.85
C PHE A 414 -4.90 -22.57 -19.11
N LYS A 415 -4.94 -21.89 -20.26
CA LYS A 415 -4.38 -22.47 -21.48
C LYS A 415 -2.87 -22.53 -21.34
N ASP A 416 -2.36 -23.72 -21.04
CA ASP A 416 -0.96 -24.05 -21.31
C ASP A 416 -0.74 -23.97 -22.84
N PRO A 417 0.06 -23.03 -23.36
CA PRO A 417 0.35 -22.95 -24.79
C PRO A 417 1.20 -24.11 -25.31
N GLU A 418 1.63 -25.05 -24.45
CA GLU A 418 2.47 -26.19 -24.81
C GLU A 418 1.68 -27.45 -25.22
N ALA A 419 0.35 -27.50 -25.02
CA ALA A 419 -0.43 -28.72 -25.23
C ALA A 419 -0.84 -29.02 -26.70
N GLU A 420 -0.55 -28.13 -27.67
CA GLU A 420 -0.86 -28.39 -29.10
C GLU A 420 0.36 -28.81 -29.94
N VAL A 421 1.54 -29.02 -29.33
CA VAL A 421 2.75 -29.41 -30.10
C VAL A 421 3.57 -30.50 -29.40
N ALA A 422 2.96 -31.62 -29.02
CA ALA A 422 3.73 -32.78 -28.55
C ALA A 422 3.01 -34.11 -28.72
N ASP A 423 2.63 -34.43 -29.97
CA ASP A 423 2.41 -35.81 -30.37
C ASP A 423 3.49 -36.19 -31.40
N ASN A 424 4.72 -36.38 -30.90
CA ASN A 424 5.69 -37.35 -31.39
C ASN A 424 7.06 -37.21 -30.69
N GLU A 425 7.64 -38.38 -30.42
CA GLU A 425 9.03 -38.66 -30.01
C GLU A 425 9.38 -38.59 -28.52
N LYS A 426 9.23 -39.76 -27.88
CA LYS A 426 10.05 -40.21 -26.75
C LYS A 426 11.53 -40.21 -27.15
N LYS A 427 12.39 -39.57 -26.34
CA LYS A 427 13.77 -40.03 -26.05
C LYS A 427 14.18 -39.64 -24.65
N GLU A 428 14.60 -40.65 -23.89
CA GLU A 428 15.26 -40.53 -22.60
C GLU A 428 16.65 -39.90 -22.76
N GLU A 429 16.98 -38.90 -21.95
CA GLU A 429 18.36 -38.61 -21.56
C GLU A 429 18.44 -38.23 -20.08
N LYS A 430 19.18 -39.03 -19.32
CA LYS A 430 19.64 -38.73 -17.96
C LYS A 430 20.68 -37.61 -18.03
N LYS A 431 20.51 -36.54 -17.24
CA LYS A 431 21.60 -35.59 -16.92
C LYS A 431 21.69 -35.37 -15.42
N ALA A 432 22.94 -35.45 -14.97
CA ALA A 432 23.39 -35.38 -13.59
C ALA A 432 23.28 -33.96 -13.02
N GLU A 433 23.00 -33.90 -11.72
CA GLU A 433 23.03 -32.69 -10.90
C GLU A 433 24.46 -32.12 -10.78
N PRO A 434 24.65 -30.79 -10.86
CA PRO A 434 25.87 -30.13 -10.40
C PRO A 434 25.79 -29.79 -8.90
N PRO A 435 26.94 -29.66 -8.21
CA PRO A 435 26.99 -29.61 -6.74
C PRO A 435 26.57 -28.24 -6.22
N THR A 436 25.52 -28.22 -5.39
CA THR A 436 25.07 -27.06 -4.63
C THR A 436 26.08 -26.69 -3.53
N ARG A 437 26.62 -25.47 -3.57
CA ARG A 437 27.11 -24.79 -2.36
C ARG A 437 25.89 -24.38 -1.53
N LYS A 438 25.85 -24.79 -0.27
CA LYS A 438 24.80 -24.45 0.69
C LYS A 438 24.93 -22.97 1.08
N THR A 439 23.95 -22.16 0.72
CA THR A 439 23.63 -20.90 1.41
C THR A 439 22.20 -21.00 1.92
N ALA A 440 22.00 -20.60 3.17
CA ALA A 440 20.81 -20.88 3.95
C ALA A 440 19.72 -19.84 3.65
N ILE A 441 18.87 -20.11 2.65
CA ILE A 441 17.52 -19.55 2.60
C ILE A 441 16.60 -20.73 2.28
N LEU A 442 16.16 -21.44 3.32
CA LEU A 442 15.13 -22.46 3.21
C LEU A 442 13.77 -21.77 3.08
N PRO A 443 12.91 -22.12 2.11
CA PRO A 443 11.51 -21.75 2.15
C PRO A 443 10.81 -22.65 3.16
N SER A 444 11.00 -22.40 4.46
CA SER A 444 10.27 -23.08 5.53
C SER A 444 9.31 -22.11 6.21
N LYS A 445 8.23 -21.77 5.52
CA LYS A 445 6.97 -21.37 6.17
C LYS A 445 5.97 -22.50 6.03
N LEU A 446 6.11 -23.47 6.92
CA LEU A 446 5.03 -24.36 7.33
C LEU A 446 5.03 -24.36 8.86
N ARG A 447 3.83 -24.16 9.41
CA ARG A 447 3.40 -24.36 10.80
C ARG A 447 3.32 -23.09 11.65
N GLY A 448 2.10 -22.54 11.70
CA GLY A 448 1.60 -21.88 12.89
C GLY A 448 1.45 -22.93 14.00
N GLU A 449 2.14 -22.71 15.10
CA GLU A 449 1.75 -23.13 16.44
C GLU A 449 1.99 -21.92 17.36
N GLU A 450 1.01 -21.61 18.18
CA GLU A 450 1.03 -20.55 19.18
C GLU A 450 2.31 -20.61 20.04
N LYS A 451 3.07 -19.49 20.08
CA LYS A 451 3.94 -19.05 21.19
C LYS A 451 4.63 -17.72 20.83
N PRO A 452 4.04 -16.55 21.13
CA PRO A 452 4.71 -15.27 20.88
C PRO A 452 5.96 -15.06 21.76
N VAL A 453 6.06 -15.73 22.91
CA VAL A 453 7.15 -15.52 23.88
C VAL A 453 8.43 -16.32 23.56
N SER A 454 8.34 -17.38 22.74
CA SER A 454 9.51 -18.26 22.48
C SER A 454 10.40 -17.76 21.33
N ASN A 455 9.83 -17.08 20.34
CA ASN A 455 10.56 -16.65 19.13
C ASN A 455 11.41 -15.39 19.39
N GLU A 456 10.96 -14.49 20.27
CA GLU A 456 11.70 -13.27 20.61
C GLU A 456 13.00 -13.58 21.39
N LEU A 457 12.94 -14.53 22.33
CA LEU A 457 14.13 -14.99 23.05
C LEU A 457 15.12 -15.71 22.13
N GLN A 458 14.63 -16.52 21.17
CA GLN A 458 15.47 -17.15 20.15
C GLN A 458 16.15 -16.11 19.26
N ARG A 459 15.42 -15.07 18.84
CA ARG A 459 15.95 -13.95 18.06
C ARG A 459 17.01 -13.17 18.86
N LYS A 460 16.75 -12.85 20.12
CA LYS A 460 17.70 -12.14 20.99
C LYS A 460 19.00 -12.95 21.16
N ASN A 461 18.92 -14.28 21.25
CA ASN A 461 20.09 -15.16 21.30
C ASN A 461 20.84 -15.20 19.97
N HIS A 462 20.14 -15.36 18.84
CA HIS A 462 20.76 -15.39 17.51
C HIS A 462 21.47 -14.07 17.18
N GLN A 463 20.84 -12.93 17.47
CA GLN A 463 21.44 -11.61 17.28
C GLN A 463 22.66 -11.38 18.18
N LYS A 464 22.69 -11.95 19.39
CA LYS A 464 23.85 -11.91 20.27
C LYS A 464 25.03 -12.71 19.69
N GLU A 465 24.75 -13.87 19.09
CA GLU A 465 25.76 -14.67 18.38
C GLU A 465 26.30 -13.95 17.15
N LEU A 466 25.41 -13.33 16.34
CA LEU A 466 25.80 -12.53 15.17
C LEU A 466 26.65 -11.32 15.55
N ALA A 467 26.29 -10.60 16.61
CA ALA A 467 27.07 -9.47 17.11
C ALA A 467 28.48 -9.89 17.56
N ALA A 468 28.60 -11.04 18.24
CA ALA A 468 29.89 -11.61 18.63
C ALA A 468 30.73 -12.00 17.40
N LEU A 469 30.12 -12.68 16.42
CA LEU A 469 30.77 -13.08 15.17
C LEU A 469 31.29 -11.86 14.39
N ARG A 470 30.49 -10.79 14.30
CA ARG A 470 30.87 -9.54 13.63
C ARG A 470 32.01 -8.84 14.36
N ASN A 471 31.97 -8.80 15.69
CA ASN A 471 33.08 -8.24 16.48
C ASN A 471 34.40 -9.03 16.27
N GLU A 472 34.34 -10.37 16.22
CA GLU A 472 35.51 -11.19 15.90
C GLU A 472 36.04 -10.98 14.47
N GLU A 473 35.13 -10.83 13.49
CA GLU A 473 35.48 -10.51 12.10
C GLU A 473 36.15 -9.13 12.01
N GLY A 474 35.62 -8.13 12.73
CA GLY A 474 36.20 -6.79 12.86
C GLY A 474 37.60 -6.84 13.48
N LYS A 475 37.77 -7.55 14.61
CA LYS A 475 39.09 -7.78 15.24
C LYS A 475 40.07 -8.40 14.26
N LYS A 476 39.69 -9.42 13.49
CA LYS A 476 40.55 -10.07 12.48
C LYS A 476 40.90 -9.12 11.32
N ARG A 477 39.92 -8.37 10.81
CA ARG A 477 40.10 -7.44 9.68
C ARG A 477 41.06 -6.31 10.05
N PHE A 478 40.90 -5.71 11.22
CA PHE A 478 41.68 -4.53 11.63
C PHE A 478 42.97 -4.86 12.39
N SER A 479 43.09 -6.04 13.03
CA SER A 479 44.39 -6.52 13.54
C SER A 479 45.39 -6.82 12.42
N ALA A 480 44.92 -7.29 11.25
CA ALA A 480 45.77 -7.51 10.08
C ALA A 480 46.20 -6.20 9.37
N ILE A 481 45.43 -5.13 9.53
CA ILE A 481 45.72 -3.79 8.98
C ILE A 481 46.73 -3.04 9.87
N GLY A 482 46.85 -3.40 11.16
CA GLY A 482 47.77 -2.80 12.13
C GLY A 482 49.26 -2.88 11.78
N GLU A 483 49.67 -3.69 10.80
CA GLU A 483 51.07 -3.75 10.35
C GLU A 483 51.35 -3.06 9.00
N LYS A 484 50.33 -2.52 8.31
CA LYS A 484 50.51 -1.83 7.01
C LYS A 484 49.54 -0.66 6.80
N SER A 485 49.65 0.39 7.61
CA SER A 485 49.14 1.73 7.28
C SER A 485 50.24 2.78 7.37
N GLY A 486 51.37 2.48 6.73
CA GLY A 486 52.41 3.45 6.41
C GLY A 486 52.47 3.73 4.90
N SER A 487 51.34 3.83 4.20
CA SER A 487 51.34 4.47 2.89
C SER A 487 51.06 5.95 3.09
N ASP A 488 52.12 6.72 3.28
CA ASP A 488 52.11 8.15 3.02
C ASP A 488 51.57 8.37 1.60
N GLU A 489 50.27 8.63 1.47
CA GLU A 489 49.76 9.37 0.33
C GLU A 489 50.43 10.75 0.40
N LYS A 490 51.59 10.88 -0.24
CA LYS A 490 52.24 12.15 -0.46
C LYS A 490 51.19 13.07 -1.10
N GLN A 491 50.68 14.01 -0.30
CA GLN A 491 49.82 15.07 -0.80
C GLN A 491 50.53 15.72 -1.99
N VAL A 492 50.00 15.51 -3.19
CA VAL A 492 50.57 16.07 -4.40
C VAL A 492 50.32 17.58 -4.36
N PHE A 493 51.32 18.30 -3.89
CA PHE A 493 51.27 19.76 -3.81
C PHE A 493 51.23 20.38 -5.20
N LYS A 494 50.20 21.18 -5.48
CA LYS A 494 50.09 21.92 -6.75
C LYS A 494 50.44 23.39 -6.51
N LYS A 495 51.64 23.79 -6.93
CA LYS A 495 52.07 25.20 -6.90
C LYS A 495 51.26 25.99 -7.94
N PHE A 496 50.46 26.94 -7.47
CA PHE A 496 49.71 27.85 -8.35
C PHE A 496 50.63 29.00 -8.78
N GLU A 497 51.03 29.00 -10.06
CA GLU A 497 51.86 30.06 -10.63
C GLU A 497 51.01 30.90 -11.59
N SER A 498 50.82 32.19 -11.29
CA SER A 498 50.09 33.13 -12.14
C SER A 498 50.82 33.40 -13.47
N TYR A 499 52.12 33.67 -13.39
CA TYR A 499 52.97 33.98 -14.53
C TYR A 499 54.34 33.34 -14.33
N LYS A 500 54.94 32.78 -15.40
CA LYS A 500 56.27 32.16 -15.34
C LYS A 500 57.38 33.12 -15.76
N LYS A 501 57.06 34.12 -16.58
CA LYS A 501 57.98 35.15 -17.09
C LYS A 501 57.32 36.52 -17.04
N GLU A 502 58.11 37.56 -16.81
CA GLU A 502 57.63 38.95 -16.76
C GLU A 502 56.96 39.40 -18.06
N SER A 503 57.42 38.89 -19.21
CA SER A 503 56.84 39.18 -20.53
C SER A 503 55.38 38.70 -20.71
N GLN A 504 54.87 37.87 -19.78
CA GLN A 504 53.50 37.36 -19.82
C GLN A 504 52.51 38.27 -19.08
N ILE A 505 53.01 39.25 -18.34
CA ILE A 505 52.18 40.21 -17.60
C ILE A 505 51.55 41.20 -18.60
N PRO A 506 50.23 41.45 -18.56
CA PRO A 506 49.56 42.39 -19.47
C PRO A 506 50.16 43.79 -19.41
N ASN A 507 50.37 44.43 -20.58
CA ASN A 507 50.94 45.77 -20.66
C ASN A 507 50.05 46.85 -20.01
N GLU A 508 48.74 46.60 -19.87
CA GLU A 508 47.81 47.50 -19.17
C GLU A 508 48.10 47.65 -17.67
N THR A 509 48.96 46.78 -17.10
CA THR A 509 49.38 46.87 -15.68
C THR A 509 50.17 48.12 -15.34
N ARG A 510 50.68 48.85 -16.34
CA ARG A 510 51.38 50.14 -16.16
C ARG A 510 50.49 51.23 -15.56
N ASP A 511 49.18 51.13 -15.74
CA ASP A 511 48.21 52.12 -15.24
C ASP A 511 47.86 51.94 -13.75
N LEU A 512 48.49 50.98 -13.05
CA LEU A 512 48.29 50.67 -11.62
C LEU A 512 46.82 50.56 -11.20
N ARG A 513 46.02 49.90 -12.05
CA ARG A 513 44.60 49.61 -11.80
C ARG A 513 44.42 48.13 -11.48
N VAL A 514 43.33 47.80 -10.78
CA VAL A 514 42.92 46.41 -10.60
C VAL A 514 42.53 45.83 -11.96
N LEU A 515 43.19 44.74 -12.34
CA LEU A 515 43.00 44.06 -13.62
C LEU A 515 42.74 42.57 -13.42
N VAL A 516 41.94 42.00 -14.30
CA VAL A 516 41.53 40.59 -14.27
C VAL A 516 42.02 39.93 -15.55
N ASP A 517 43.04 39.08 -15.45
CA ASP A 517 43.52 38.29 -16.59
C ASP A 517 42.75 36.97 -16.68
N ARG A 518 41.81 36.90 -17.62
CA ARG A 518 41.03 35.70 -17.90
C ARG A 518 41.85 34.55 -18.48
N ARG A 519 42.97 34.82 -19.18
CA ARG A 519 43.76 33.79 -19.86
C ARG A 519 44.58 32.96 -18.87
N ASN A 520 45.16 33.61 -17.86
CA ASN A 520 45.99 32.96 -16.85
C ASN A 520 45.27 32.75 -15.50
N PHE A 521 43.97 33.04 -15.42
CA PHE A 521 43.17 32.93 -14.20
C PHE A 521 43.79 33.67 -13.01
N SER A 522 44.23 34.91 -13.23
CA SER A 522 44.91 35.72 -12.21
C SER A 522 44.33 37.13 -12.12
N VAL A 523 44.27 37.66 -10.89
CA VAL A 523 43.87 39.03 -10.59
C VAL A 523 45.12 39.82 -10.22
N ILE A 524 45.34 40.95 -10.89
CA ILE A 524 46.49 41.81 -10.65
C ILE A 524 46.04 42.98 -9.78
N LEU A 525 46.62 43.09 -8.60
CA LEU A 525 46.28 44.09 -7.60
C LEU A 525 47.46 45.06 -7.41
N PRO A 526 47.22 46.38 -7.44
CA PRO A 526 48.25 47.36 -7.14
C PRO A 526 48.49 47.43 -5.63
N ILE A 527 49.70 47.11 -5.17
CA ILE A 527 50.12 47.20 -3.76
C ILE A 527 51.30 48.16 -3.69
N TYR A 528 51.11 49.35 -3.12
CA TYR A 528 52.17 50.38 -2.98
C TYR A 528 52.99 50.58 -4.27
N ASP A 529 52.31 50.94 -5.37
CA ASP A 529 52.88 51.17 -6.71
C ASP A 529 53.50 49.93 -7.40
N LEU A 530 53.26 48.73 -6.89
CA LEU A 530 53.64 47.46 -7.52
C LEU A 530 52.42 46.68 -8.01
N ALA A 531 52.44 46.24 -9.27
CA ALA A 531 51.39 45.37 -9.82
C ALA A 531 51.65 43.91 -9.43
N VAL A 532 50.91 43.40 -8.44
CA VAL A 532 51.12 42.06 -7.88
C VAL A 532 50.04 41.09 -8.37
N PRO A 533 50.41 40.01 -9.09
CA PRO A 533 49.45 39.04 -9.61
C PRO A 533 49.11 37.93 -8.60
N PHE A 534 47.82 37.76 -8.31
CA PHE A 534 47.26 36.71 -7.46
C PHE A 534 46.46 35.72 -8.29
N HIS A 535 46.78 34.43 -8.23
CA HIS A 535 46.00 33.40 -8.92
C HIS A 535 44.62 33.27 -8.26
N VAL A 536 43.55 33.10 -9.05
CA VAL A 536 42.16 33.05 -8.52
C VAL A 536 41.95 31.93 -7.49
N SER A 537 42.70 30.83 -7.59
CA SER A 537 42.65 29.73 -6.60
C SER A 537 43.14 30.12 -5.20
N THR A 538 43.93 31.19 -5.03
CA THR A 538 44.36 31.67 -3.70
C THR A 538 43.33 32.62 -3.08
N LEU A 539 42.31 33.03 -3.84
CA LEU A 539 41.28 33.96 -3.42
C LEU A 539 40.08 33.20 -2.83
N LYS A 540 39.76 33.47 -1.55
CA LYS A 540 38.62 32.85 -0.84
C LYS A 540 37.30 33.40 -1.35
N ASN A 541 37.13 34.72 -1.34
CA ASN A 541 36.00 35.44 -1.92
C ASN A 541 36.37 36.91 -2.12
N VAL A 542 35.59 37.61 -2.94
CA VAL A 542 35.61 39.06 -3.04
C VAL A 542 34.27 39.56 -2.48
N SER A 543 34.28 40.68 -1.78
CA SER A 543 33.09 41.36 -1.28
C SER A 543 33.10 42.81 -1.72
N LYS A 544 31.99 43.29 -2.27
CA LYS A 544 31.78 44.70 -2.67
C LYS A 544 30.86 45.35 -1.63
N THR A 545 31.23 46.53 -1.14
CA THR A 545 30.38 47.36 -0.28
C THR A 545 30.34 48.77 -0.83
N ASP A 546 29.15 49.28 -1.13
CA ASP A 546 28.95 50.63 -1.66
C ASP A 546 28.61 51.58 -0.51
N ASP A 547 29.44 52.60 -0.29
CA ASP A 547 29.20 53.73 0.61
C ASP A 547 28.94 54.98 -0.25
N LYS A 548 28.14 55.94 0.22
CA LYS A 548 27.47 56.97 -0.64
C LYS A 548 28.38 57.64 -1.68
N ASP A 549 29.61 57.97 -1.31
CA ASP A 549 30.59 58.62 -2.20
C ASP A 549 31.72 57.69 -2.68
N PHE A 550 31.83 56.47 -2.14
CA PHE A 550 32.93 55.54 -2.43
C PHE A 550 32.50 54.07 -2.37
N THR A 551 32.91 53.28 -3.36
CA THR A 551 32.81 51.82 -3.32
C THR A 551 34.09 51.20 -2.78
N TYR A 552 33.93 50.21 -1.89
CA TYR A 552 35.01 49.37 -1.40
C TYR A 552 34.93 47.98 -2.03
N LEU A 553 36.07 47.50 -2.52
CA LEU A 553 36.24 46.14 -3.03
C LEU A 553 37.26 45.41 -2.17
N ARG A 554 36.79 44.43 -1.40
CA ARG A 554 37.60 43.65 -0.46
C ARG A 554 37.86 42.24 -1.00
N PHE A 555 39.12 41.91 -1.16
CA PHE A 555 39.65 40.62 -1.58
C PHE A 555 40.04 39.85 -0.34
N ASN A 556 39.38 38.73 -0.03
CA ASN A 556 39.77 37.85 1.05
C ASN A 556 40.49 36.65 0.48
N PHE A 557 41.71 36.39 0.97
CA PHE A 557 42.54 35.29 0.51
C PHE A 557 42.42 34.08 1.46
N ILE A 558 42.77 32.91 0.94
CA ILE A 558 42.86 31.68 1.70
C ILE A 558 44.11 31.78 2.59
N THR A 559 43.97 31.53 3.89
CA THR A 559 45.09 31.45 4.84
C THR A 559 45.01 30.15 5.65
N PRO A 560 46.14 29.56 6.10
CA PRO A 560 46.13 28.42 7.01
C PRO A 560 45.33 28.70 8.29
N GLY A 561 44.67 27.69 8.85
CA GLY A 561 43.91 27.80 10.11
C GLY A 561 42.51 28.40 10.01
N GLN A 562 42.05 28.85 8.83
CA GLN A 562 40.65 29.23 8.65
C GLN A 562 39.77 27.98 8.46
N SER A 563 38.92 27.67 9.44
CA SER A 563 37.86 26.68 9.29
C SER A 563 36.93 27.08 8.14
N PHE A 564 36.91 26.28 7.07
CA PHE A 564 36.00 26.48 5.95
C PHE A 564 34.58 26.07 6.37
N GLY A 565 33.57 26.79 5.89
CA GLY A 565 32.17 26.55 6.27
C GLY A 565 31.70 25.15 5.87
N LYS A 566 31.05 24.47 6.83
CA LYS A 566 30.63 23.05 6.91
C LYS A 566 29.72 22.48 5.79
N LYS A 567 29.60 23.06 4.59
CA LYS A 567 28.58 22.60 3.60
C LYS A 567 29.08 22.12 2.23
N VAL A 568 30.38 22.20 1.90
CA VAL A 568 30.90 21.62 0.63
C VAL A 568 32.31 21.07 0.85
N GLU A 569 32.45 20.08 1.74
CA GLU A 569 33.76 19.56 2.10
C GLU A 569 33.70 18.07 2.35
N THR A 570 34.00 17.26 1.33
CA THR A 570 34.39 15.85 1.59
C THR A 570 35.43 15.27 0.64
N VAL A 571 35.65 15.77 -0.59
CA VAL A 571 36.70 15.16 -1.45
C VAL A 571 37.62 16.18 -2.14
N VAL A 572 37.12 17.36 -2.50
CA VAL A 572 37.84 18.30 -3.37
C VAL A 572 39.01 19.03 -2.71
N ARG A 573 39.08 19.11 -1.37
CA ARG A 573 40.09 19.94 -0.68
C ARG A 573 41.04 19.23 0.27
N LYS A 574 40.76 17.98 0.65
CA LYS A 574 41.70 17.20 1.49
C LYS A 574 43.03 16.93 0.76
N SER A 575 43.01 16.90 -0.58
CA SER A 575 44.17 16.78 -1.46
C SER A 575 44.78 18.13 -1.89
N LEU A 576 44.21 19.26 -1.46
CA LEU A 576 44.63 20.61 -1.85
C LEU A 576 44.79 21.48 -0.61
N ASN A 577 45.85 21.25 0.16
CA ASN A 577 46.40 22.33 0.96
C ASN A 577 47.27 23.17 0.00
N PRO A 578 46.87 24.40 -0.40
CA PRO A 578 47.61 25.22 -1.38
C PRO A 578 48.96 25.73 -0.85
N PHE A 579 49.26 25.45 0.41
CA PHE A 579 50.36 26.03 1.17
C PHE A 579 51.51 25.04 1.28
N GLN A 580 52.64 25.38 0.65
CA GLN A 580 53.88 24.59 0.73
C GLN A 580 54.48 24.65 2.14
N ASP A 581 54.27 25.78 2.82
CA ASP A 581 54.69 26.03 4.19
C ASP A 581 53.51 26.62 4.97
N PRO A 582 52.87 25.85 5.88
CA PRO A 582 51.79 26.33 6.74
C PRO A 582 52.18 27.48 7.67
N ASN A 583 53.47 27.68 7.94
CA ASN A 583 53.99 28.70 8.86
C ASN A 583 54.46 29.98 8.14
N ALA A 584 54.33 30.08 6.82
CA ALA A 584 54.67 31.29 6.08
C ALA A 584 53.72 32.47 6.41
N THR A 585 54.15 33.70 6.11
CA THR A 585 53.30 34.89 6.29
C THR A 585 52.33 35.04 5.12
N PHE A 586 51.02 35.03 5.40
CA PHE A 586 49.97 35.13 4.38
C PHE A 586 49.19 36.44 4.47
N VAL A 587 48.82 37.00 3.31
CA VAL A 587 47.89 38.12 3.23
C VAL A 587 46.48 37.60 3.49
N ARG A 588 45.77 38.14 4.48
CA ARG A 588 44.40 37.71 4.80
C ARG A 588 43.35 38.42 3.95
N ALA A 589 43.47 39.73 3.81
CA ALA A 589 42.57 40.52 3.00
C ALA A 589 43.23 41.81 2.50
N LEU A 590 42.79 42.28 1.33
CA LEU A 590 43.13 43.60 0.77
C LEU A 590 41.82 44.33 0.46
N THR A 591 41.73 45.61 0.81
CA THR A 591 40.55 46.43 0.54
C THR A 591 40.94 47.64 -0.29
N PHE A 592 40.34 47.77 -1.47
CA PHE A 592 40.49 48.92 -2.35
C PHE A 592 39.29 49.83 -2.24
N LYS A 593 39.52 51.15 -2.25
CA LYS A 593 38.48 52.19 -2.21
C LYS A 593 38.56 53.00 -3.49
N SER A 594 37.42 53.23 -4.15
CA SER A 594 37.34 54.09 -5.34
C SER A 594 36.00 54.82 -5.41
N SER A 595 35.96 55.97 -6.07
CA SER A 595 34.72 56.69 -6.38
C SER A 595 33.98 56.10 -7.61
N ASP A 596 34.66 55.28 -8.41
CA ASP A 596 34.09 54.63 -9.60
C ASP A 596 33.40 53.31 -9.24
N ALA A 597 32.12 53.41 -8.90
CA ALA A 597 31.29 52.27 -8.51
C ALA A 597 31.02 51.29 -9.67
N HIS A 598 30.90 51.79 -10.91
CA HIS A 598 30.56 50.99 -12.08
C HIS A 598 31.70 50.02 -12.42
N ARG A 599 32.94 50.51 -12.43
CA ARG A 599 34.11 49.69 -12.71
C ARG A 599 34.36 48.63 -11.63
N PHE A 600 34.18 48.96 -10.35
CA PHE A 600 34.32 47.97 -9.27
C PHE A 600 33.23 46.89 -9.34
N ALA A 601 32.02 47.24 -9.81
CA ALA A 601 30.97 46.25 -10.07
C ALA A 601 31.33 45.31 -11.24
N GLU A 602 31.91 45.84 -12.32
CA GLU A 602 32.38 45.04 -13.45
C GLU A 602 33.48 44.05 -13.03
N ILE A 603 34.53 44.55 -12.37
CA ILE A 603 35.64 43.73 -11.85
C ILE A 603 35.13 42.64 -10.91
N PHE A 604 34.20 42.98 -10.01
CA PHE A 604 33.57 42.01 -9.11
C PHE A 604 32.85 40.89 -9.87
N ARG A 605 32.12 41.24 -10.94
CA ARG A 605 31.45 40.26 -11.80
C ARG A 605 32.45 39.35 -12.51
N GLU A 606 33.49 39.92 -13.12
CA GLU A 606 34.50 39.16 -13.87
C GLU A 606 35.26 38.16 -13.00
N ILE A 607 35.62 38.55 -11.77
CA ILE A 607 36.33 37.65 -10.85
C ILE A 607 35.41 36.49 -10.42
N ASN A 608 34.13 36.76 -10.18
CA ASN A 608 33.17 35.72 -9.82
C ASN A 608 32.90 34.75 -10.99
N GLU A 609 32.85 35.25 -12.23
CA GLU A 609 32.78 34.42 -13.44
C GLU A 609 34.01 33.50 -13.56
N LEU A 610 35.23 34.05 -13.46
CA LEU A 610 36.46 33.27 -13.54
C LEU A 610 36.56 32.20 -12.45
N LYS A 611 36.13 32.54 -11.23
CA LYS A 611 36.11 31.59 -10.12
C LYS A 611 35.14 30.44 -10.41
N LYS A 612 33.98 30.72 -11.02
CA LYS A 612 32.98 29.71 -11.40
C LYS A 612 33.50 28.79 -12.51
N GLU A 613 34.17 29.35 -13.53
CA GLU A 613 34.80 28.57 -14.60
C GLU A 613 35.90 27.62 -14.08
N MET A 614 36.75 28.12 -13.17
CA MET A 614 37.80 27.29 -12.57
C MET A 614 37.22 26.17 -11.71
N GLN A 615 36.23 26.48 -10.88
CA GLN A 615 35.52 25.46 -10.09
C GLN A 615 34.90 24.38 -10.98
N LYS A 616 34.27 24.77 -12.10
CA LYS A 616 33.70 23.82 -13.06
C LYS A 616 34.76 22.91 -13.66
N LYS A 617 35.88 23.48 -14.14
CA LYS A 617 36.99 22.72 -14.76
C LYS A 617 37.64 21.75 -13.76
N GLU A 618 37.72 22.12 -12.49
CA GLU A 618 38.28 21.28 -11.44
C GLU A 618 37.34 20.15 -11.04
N VAL A 619 36.03 20.42 -10.97
CA VAL A 619 35.01 19.37 -10.74
C VAL A 619 35.03 18.36 -11.89
N GLU A 620 35.03 18.81 -13.14
CA GLU A 620 35.14 17.92 -14.32
C GLU A 620 36.42 17.08 -14.29
N ARG A 621 37.56 17.67 -13.87
CA ARG A 621 38.83 16.96 -13.75
C ARG A 621 38.80 15.86 -12.68
N LEU A 622 38.17 16.14 -11.53
CA LEU A 622 38.02 15.17 -10.44
C LEU A 622 37.06 14.03 -10.80
N GLU A 623 35.97 14.36 -11.49
CA GLU A 623 35.03 13.35 -12.02
C GLU A 623 35.72 12.40 -13.02
N MET A 624 36.66 12.92 -13.81
CA MET A 624 37.44 12.17 -14.80
C MET A 624 38.64 11.40 -14.22
N SER A 625 39.18 11.78 -13.05
CA SER A 625 40.34 11.09 -12.46
C SER A 625 40.02 9.74 -11.83
N ASP A 626 38.76 9.52 -11.47
CA ASP A 626 38.27 8.31 -10.78
C ASP A 626 37.51 7.37 -11.75
N LEU A 627 37.86 7.42 -13.05
CA LEU A 627 37.25 6.59 -14.10
C LEU A 627 38.22 5.47 -14.51
N VAL A 628 37.88 4.23 -14.17
CA VAL A 628 38.61 3.05 -14.63
C VAL A 628 38.28 2.82 -16.11
N GLN A 629 39.29 2.86 -16.99
CA GLN A 629 39.11 2.55 -18.41
C GLN A 629 38.73 1.08 -18.55
N GLN A 630 37.59 0.80 -19.18
CA GLN A 630 37.11 -0.55 -19.44
C GLN A 630 37.67 -1.13 -20.74
N ASP A 631 37.72 -2.46 -20.80
CA ASP A 631 38.01 -3.19 -22.03
C ASP A 631 36.90 -2.97 -23.08
N LYS A 632 37.22 -3.25 -24.35
CA LYS A 632 36.26 -3.11 -25.45
C LYS A 632 35.33 -4.33 -25.52
N LEU A 633 34.05 -4.08 -25.79
CA LEU A 633 33.05 -5.12 -26.04
C LEU A 633 33.38 -5.89 -27.34
N ILE A 634 33.27 -7.22 -27.28
CA ILE A 634 33.54 -8.15 -28.38
C ILE A 634 32.21 -8.61 -28.99
N GLU A 635 31.93 -8.10 -30.18
CA GLU A 635 30.73 -8.42 -30.96
C GLU A 635 30.74 -9.88 -31.45
N ILE A 636 29.56 -10.51 -31.44
CA ILE A 636 29.38 -11.85 -32.00
C ILE A 636 29.39 -11.75 -33.54
N ARG A 637 30.38 -12.37 -34.18
CA ARG A 637 30.49 -12.41 -35.65
C ARG A 637 29.87 -13.70 -36.19
N GLY A 638 28.93 -13.58 -37.13
CA GLY A 638 28.37 -14.71 -37.90
C GLY A 638 27.02 -15.27 -37.44
N LYS A 639 26.48 -14.85 -36.29
CA LYS A 639 25.10 -15.13 -35.82
C LYS A 639 24.44 -13.83 -35.41
N ARG A 640 23.11 -13.70 -35.61
CA ARG A 640 22.36 -12.52 -35.14
C ARG A 640 22.35 -12.53 -33.60
N PRO A 641 22.74 -11.43 -32.93
CA PRO A 641 22.68 -11.35 -31.47
C PRO A 641 21.22 -11.41 -30.99
N PHE A 642 21.01 -11.98 -29.81
CA PHE A 642 19.71 -11.91 -29.16
C PHE A 642 19.48 -10.47 -28.68
N ARG A 643 18.32 -9.91 -29.01
CA ARG A 643 18.01 -8.49 -28.81
C ARG A 643 16.70 -8.32 -28.08
N LEU A 644 16.63 -7.30 -27.23
CA LEU A 644 15.39 -6.78 -26.66
C LEU A 644 15.07 -5.46 -27.36
N ILE A 645 13.89 -5.37 -27.96
CA ILE A 645 13.45 -4.20 -28.75
C ILE A 645 12.56 -3.26 -27.93
N ASP A 646 12.41 -2.02 -28.40
CA ASP A 646 11.55 -1.00 -27.78
C ASP A 646 11.87 -0.69 -26.32
N VAL A 647 13.16 -0.58 -25.99
CA VAL A 647 13.64 -0.36 -24.62
C VAL A 647 14.17 1.05 -24.45
N TYR A 648 13.78 1.70 -23.36
CA TYR A 648 14.33 2.99 -22.94
C TYR A 648 15.47 2.81 -21.94
N CYS A 649 16.48 3.68 -22.00
CA CYS A 649 17.60 3.69 -21.08
C CYS A 649 17.53 4.88 -20.10
N ARG A 650 17.90 4.66 -18.84
CA ARG A 650 18.15 5.67 -17.80
C ARG A 650 19.58 5.42 -17.24
N PRO A 651 20.44 6.45 -17.12
CA PRO A 651 20.22 7.86 -17.49
C PRO A 651 20.07 8.06 -19.00
N VAL A 652 19.28 9.07 -19.39
CA VAL A 652 18.95 9.35 -20.80
C VAL A 652 20.19 9.84 -21.55
N LEU A 653 20.42 9.29 -22.75
CA LEU A 653 21.44 9.75 -23.69
C LEU A 653 21.12 11.17 -24.21
N GLU A 654 22.14 11.98 -24.53
CA GLU A 654 21.92 13.38 -24.96
C GLU A 654 20.98 13.49 -26.17
N GLY A 655 19.75 13.99 -25.96
CA GLY A 655 18.73 14.18 -26.99
C GLY A 655 17.30 13.97 -26.50
N LYS A 656 16.34 13.86 -27.44
CA LYS A 656 14.97 13.42 -27.14
C LYS A 656 14.96 11.92 -26.81
N LYS A 657 14.09 11.50 -25.88
CA LYS A 657 13.88 10.09 -25.51
C LYS A 657 13.37 9.33 -26.74
N PHE A 658 14.14 8.34 -27.19
CA PHE A 658 13.77 7.41 -28.25
C PHE A 658 13.97 5.97 -27.77
N PRO A 659 13.11 5.02 -28.18
CA PRO A 659 13.32 3.61 -27.92
C PRO A 659 14.58 3.11 -28.65
N GLY A 660 15.27 2.15 -28.03
CA GLY A 660 16.47 1.51 -28.55
C GLY A 660 16.42 -0.01 -28.42
N GLU A 661 17.48 -0.65 -28.90
CA GLU A 661 17.66 -2.11 -28.85
C GLU A 661 18.80 -2.47 -27.91
N LEU A 662 18.59 -3.47 -27.05
CA LEU A 662 19.61 -4.02 -26.15
C LEU A 662 20.05 -5.40 -26.68
N GLU A 663 21.32 -5.51 -27.09
CA GLU A 663 21.91 -6.71 -27.68
C GLU A 663 22.86 -7.42 -26.70
N ILE A 664 22.81 -8.76 -26.72
CA ILE A 664 23.74 -9.61 -25.96
C ILE A 664 24.93 -9.99 -26.84
N HIS A 665 26.14 -9.72 -26.34
CA HIS A 665 27.41 -10.07 -26.99
C HIS A 665 28.27 -11.00 -26.11
N SER A 666 29.45 -11.38 -26.60
CA SER A 666 30.25 -12.45 -25.99
C SER A 666 30.80 -12.12 -24.60
N ASN A 667 31.05 -10.84 -24.31
CA ASN A 667 31.62 -10.36 -23.05
C ASN A 667 30.80 -9.24 -22.39
N GLY A 668 29.58 -8.97 -22.86
CA GLY A 668 28.74 -7.91 -22.31
C GLY A 668 27.48 -7.62 -23.13
N LEU A 669 26.84 -6.50 -22.79
CA LEU A 669 25.62 -5.98 -23.40
C LEU A 669 25.93 -4.70 -24.17
N ARG A 670 25.17 -4.46 -25.24
CA ARG A 670 25.22 -3.19 -25.98
C ARG A 670 23.83 -2.62 -26.15
N TYR A 671 23.65 -1.37 -25.78
CA TYR A 671 22.45 -0.60 -26.10
C TYR A 671 22.71 0.31 -27.30
N MET A 672 21.83 0.25 -28.31
CA MET A 672 21.88 1.09 -29.51
C MET A 672 20.57 1.83 -29.70
N ASN A 673 20.64 3.14 -29.95
CA ASN A 673 19.47 3.95 -30.29
C ASN A 673 19.16 3.84 -31.79
N GLN A 674 17.90 3.58 -32.16
CA GLN A 674 17.47 3.39 -33.57
C GLN A 674 17.67 4.64 -34.45
N VAL A 675 17.74 5.84 -33.86
CA VAL A 675 17.83 7.11 -34.61
C VAL A 675 19.26 7.61 -34.75
N ARG A 676 20.15 7.28 -33.80
CA ARG A 676 21.54 7.77 -33.77
C ARG A 676 22.50 6.64 -33.40
N ASN A 677 23.08 6.01 -34.42
CA ASN A 677 24.08 4.94 -34.28
C ASN A 677 25.37 5.36 -33.56
N ASP A 678 25.62 6.66 -33.37
CA ASP A 678 26.83 7.21 -32.73
C ASP A 678 26.75 7.21 -31.19
N GLN A 679 25.57 6.97 -30.61
CA GLN A 679 25.36 6.90 -29.16
C GLN A 679 25.09 5.46 -28.72
N ARG A 680 26.15 4.68 -28.53
CA ARG A 680 26.11 3.31 -27.99
C ARG A 680 26.54 3.26 -26.52
N ILE A 681 25.92 2.39 -25.74
CA ILE A 681 26.34 2.09 -24.36
C ILE A 681 26.81 0.64 -24.33
N ASP A 682 28.09 0.45 -24.04
CA ASP A 682 28.71 -0.87 -23.91
C ASP A 682 28.88 -1.20 -22.42
N ILE A 683 28.35 -2.34 -21.97
CA ILE A 683 28.40 -2.78 -20.57
C ILE A 683 29.03 -4.18 -20.52
N LEU A 684 30.23 -4.28 -19.96
CA LEU A 684 30.91 -5.58 -19.80
C LEU A 684 30.33 -6.41 -18.65
N PHE A 685 30.24 -7.73 -18.82
CA PHE A 685 29.81 -8.65 -17.76
C PHE A 685 30.71 -8.59 -16.52
N SER A 686 32.02 -8.37 -16.70
CA SER A 686 32.97 -8.26 -15.58
C SER A 686 32.66 -7.09 -14.63
N ASN A 687 32.07 -6.02 -15.17
CA ASN A 687 31.76 -4.80 -14.42
C ASN A 687 30.36 -4.80 -13.79
N ILE A 688 29.49 -5.74 -14.14
CA ILE A 688 28.18 -5.90 -13.49
C ILE A 688 28.41 -6.44 -12.08
N LYS A 689 27.85 -5.76 -11.07
CA LYS A 689 27.80 -6.26 -9.69
C LYS A 689 26.51 -7.03 -9.46
N HIS A 690 25.38 -6.39 -9.77
CA HIS A 690 24.03 -6.96 -9.60
C HIS A 690 23.16 -6.68 -10.83
N LEU A 691 22.32 -7.65 -11.17
CA LEU A 691 21.37 -7.57 -12.28
C LEU A 691 19.97 -7.85 -11.72
N PHE A 692 19.08 -6.85 -11.78
CA PHE A 692 17.73 -6.97 -11.25
C PHE A 692 16.70 -6.97 -12.37
N LEU A 693 15.71 -7.86 -12.25
CA LEU A 693 14.50 -7.86 -13.07
C LEU A 693 13.31 -7.54 -12.17
N GLN A 694 12.73 -6.35 -12.35
CA GLN A 694 11.50 -5.96 -11.66
C GLN A 694 10.32 -6.10 -12.65
N PRO A 695 9.41 -7.06 -12.41
CA PRO A 695 8.26 -7.30 -13.28
C PRO A 695 7.23 -6.18 -13.14
N CYS A 696 6.37 -6.01 -14.14
CA CYS A 696 5.32 -4.98 -14.15
C CYS A 696 4.07 -5.33 -13.31
N ASN A 697 4.26 -6.00 -12.16
CA ASN A 697 3.17 -6.41 -11.28
C ASN A 697 2.71 -5.21 -10.44
N HIS A 698 1.58 -4.61 -10.81
CA HIS A 698 1.05 -3.36 -10.25
C HIS A 698 1.92 -2.12 -10.50
N GLU A 699 2.82 -2.17 -11.49
CA GLU A 699 3.67 -1.05 -11.89
C GLU A 699 3.56 -0.80 -13.39
N LEU A 700 3.71 0.46 -13.81
CA LEU A 700 3.57 0.86 -15.21
C LEU A 700 4.79 0.49 -16.08
N LEU A 701 5.88 0.11 -15.44
CA LEU A 701 7.17 -0.13 -16.06
C LEU A 701 7.60 -1.58 -15.79
N ILE A 702 8.12 -2.24 -16.82
CA ILE A 702 8.98 -3.40 -16.64
C ILE A 702 10.43 -2.95 -16.68
N ILE A 703 11.25 -3.41 -15.73
CA ILE A 703 12.56 -2.85 -15.46
C ILE A 703 13.62 -3.95 -15.44
N LEU A 704 14.69 -3.74 -16.20
CA LEU A 704 15.96 -4.45 -16.11
C LEU A 704 17.02 -3.47 -15.62
N HIS A 705 17.41 -3.58 -14.34
CA HIS A 705 18.36 -2.68 -13.70
C HIS A 705 19.73 -3.34 -13.56
N ILE A 706 20.78 -2.60 -13.88
CA ILE A 706 22.17 -3.06 -13.82
C ILE A 706 22.93 -2.13 -12.88
N HIS A 707 23.39 -2.70 -11.76
CA HIS A 707 24.27 -2.01 -10.82
C HIS A 707 25.72 -2.39 -11.09
N LEU A 708 26.57 -1.40 -11.38
CA LEU A 708 27.96 -1.59 -11.77
C LEU A 708 28.94 -1.51 -10.59
N LYS A 709 30.01 -2.30 -10.66
CA LYS A 709 31.15 -2.22 -9.72
C LYS A 709 31.89 -0.88 -9.87
N ASN A 710 32.27 -0.55 -11.10
CA ASN A 710 32.91 0.72 -11.43
C ASN A 710 31.94 1.60 -12.24
N PRO A 711 31.83 2.89 -11.90
CA PRO A 711 31.00 3.83 -12.65
C PRO A 711 31.52 4.02 -14.08
N ILE A 712 30.60 4.17 -15.03
CA ILE A 712 30.93 4.49 -16.42
C ILE A 712 30.38 5.87 -16.81
N MET A 713 30.95 6.47 -17.85
CA MET A 713 30.47 7.73 -18.42
C MET A 713 29.42 7.44 -19.48
N ILE A 714 28.19 7.92 -19.24
CA ILE A 714 27.10 7.88 -20.22
C ILE A 714 26.77 9.34 -20.58
N GLY A 715 27.13 9.75 -21.79
CA GLY A 715 27.11 11.17 -22.17
C GLY A 715 28.05 11.98 -21.29
N LYS A 716 27.51 12.95 -20.53
CA LYS A 716 28.26 13.79 -19.57
C LYS A 716 28.14 13.34 -18.10
N LYS A 717 27.34 12.31 -17.81
CA LYS A 717 27.08 11.87 -16.43
C LYS A 717 27.86 10.60 -16.12
N LYS A 718 28.58 10.62 -15.00
CA LYS A 718 29.17 9.45 -14.36
C LYS A 718 28.05 8.70 -13.61
N THR A 719 27.77 7.45 -13.99
CA THR A 719 26.73 6.63 -13.33
C THR A 719 27.23 5.25 -12.96
N ARG A 720 26.80 4.73 -11.81
CA ARG A 720 26.95 3.32 -11.41
C ARG A 720 25.72 2.50 -11.76
N ASP A 721 24.57 3.14 -11.85
CA ASP A 721 23.28 2.49 -12.08
C ASP A 721 22.81 2.79 -13.49
N ILE A 722 22.42 1.73 -14.20
CA ILE A 722 21.89 1.80 -15.56
C ILE A 722 20.61 0.97 -15.59
N GLN A 723 19.52 1.60 -16.01
CA GLN A 723 18.21 0.97 -16.04
C GLN A 723 17.69 0.93 -17.48
N PHE A 724 17.24 -0.23 -17.89
CA PHE A 724 16.56 -0.48 -19.15
C PHE A 724 15.11 -0.81 -18.86
N TYR A 725 14.16 -0.07 -19.43
CA TYR A 725 12.75 -0.23 -19.09
C TYR A 725 11.84 -0.06 -20.29
N ARG A 726 10.64 -0.63 -20.20
CA ARG A 726 9.57 -0.46 -21.19
C ARG A 726 8.28 -0.09 -20.46
N GLU A 727 7.55 0.87 -21.02
CA GLU A 727 6.25 1.32 -20.52
C GLU A 727 5.17 0.37 -21.04
N VAL A 728 4.27 -0.08 -20.16
CA VAL A 728 3.18 -1.01 -20.51
C VAL A 728 2.05 -0.28 -21.26
N GLN A 729 1.84 0.99 -20.97
CA GLN A 729 0.85 1.85 -21.62
C GLN A 729 1.49 2.61 -22.78
N ASP A 730 0.93 2.49 -23.99
CA ASP A 730 1.26 3.41 -25.07
C ASP A 730 0.70 4.79 -24.70
N ALA A 731 1.55 5.81 -24.67
CA ALA A 731 1.15 7.21 -24.52
C ALA A 731 0.35 7.77 -25.74
N ASN A 732 -0.47 6.93 -26.37
CA ASN A 732 -1.34 7.26 -27.49
C ASN A 732 -2.82 7.42 -27.10
N PHE A 733 -3.12 7.62 -25.80
CA PHE A 733 -4.36 8.25 -25.39
C PHE A 733 -4.13 9.77 -25.27
N ASP A 734 -3.94 10.40 -26.43
CA ASP A 734 -3.94 11.86 -26.55
C ASP A 734 -5.38 12.35 -26.39
N GLU A 735 -5.78 12.66 -25.16
CA GLU A 735 -7.08 13.26 -24.82
C GLU A 735 -7.28 14.66 -25.44
N THR A 736 -6.27 15.21 -26.13
CA THR A 736 -6.35 16.46 -26.88
C THR A 736 -6.52 16.27 -28.40
N GLY A 737 -6.62 15.03 -28.89
CA GLY A 737 -6.78 14.70 -30.31
C GLY A 737 -8.24 14.66 -30.78
N ASN A 738 -8.67 15.71 -31.47
CA ASN A 738 -10.02 15.97 -31.98
C ASN A 738 -10.50 14.98 -33.09
N ARG A 739 -10.57 13.67 -32.79
CA ARG A 739 -11.21 12.64 -33.64
C ARG A 739 -12.09 11.74 -32.77
N LYS A 740 -13.35 12.15 -32.63
CA LYS A 740 -14.44 11.31 -32.11
C LYS A 740 -14.57 10.02 -32.92
N ARG A 741 -13.89 8.95 -32.51
CA ARG A 741 -14.47 7.61 -32.65
C ARG A 741 -15.45 7.46 -31.49
N ARG A 742 -16.71 7.22 -31.81
CA ARG A 742 -17.73 6.85 -30.81
C ARG A 742 -17.29 5.51 -30.22
N TYR A 743 -16.62 5.53 -29.08
CA TYR A 743 -16.58 4.38 -28.19
C TYR A 743 -17.97 4.26 -27.58
N ASN A 744 -18.65 3.14 -27.80
CA ASN A 744 -19.86 2.82 -27.07
C ASN A 744 -19.40 2.52 -25.65
N TYR A 745 -19.74 3.39 -24.70
CA TYR A 745 -19.48 3.16 -23.28
C TYR A 745 -20.37 1.99 -22.83
N GLY A 746 -19.80 0.79 -22.81
CA GLY A 746 -20.37 -0.41 -22.22
C GLY A 746 -19.28 -1.11 -21.40
N ASP A 747 -19.67 -1.69 -20.27
CA ASP A 747 -18.76 -2.37 -19.34
C ASP A 747 -17.95 -3.52 -20.00
N GLU A 748 -18.41 -4.05 -21.14
CA GLU A 748 -17.67 -5.04 -21.95
C GLU A 748 -16.37 -4.49 -22.56
N ASP A 749 -16.38 -3.24 -23.02
CA ASP A 749 -15.22 -2.60 -23.67
C ASP A 749 -14.14 -2.26 -22.63
N GLU A 750 -14.53 -1.91 -21.40
CA GLU A 750 -13.60 -1.66 -20.29
C GLU A 750 -12.98 -2.96 -19.76
N LEU A 751 -13.79 -4.02 -19.64
CA LEU A 751 -13.30 -5.35 -19.25
C LEU A 751 -12.36 -5.94 -20.31
N GLN A 752 -12.67 -5.76 -21.60
CA GLN A 752 -11.81 -6.22 -22.68
C GLN A 752 -10.49 -5.44 -22.72
N ALA A 753 -10.52 -4.12 -22.51
CA ALA A 753 -9.31 -3.31 -22.40
C ALA A 753 -8.45 -3.73 -21.20
N GLU A 754 -9.07 -4.05 -20.05
CA GLU A 754 -8.36 -4.55 -18.87
C GLU A 754 -7.73 -5.93 -19.14
N GLN A 755 -8.45 -6.83 -19.82
CA GLN A 755 -7.90 -8.14 -20.22
C GLN A 755 -6.76 -8.03 -21.23
N GLU A 756 -6.85 -7.12 -22.20
CA GLU A 756 -5.79 -6.86 -23.18
C GLU A 756 -4.56 -6.24 -22.50
N GLU A 757 -4.75 -5.36 -21.51
CA GLU A 757 -3.67 -4.80 -20.71
C GLU A 757 -2.98 -5.89 -19.87
N ARG A 758 -3.74 -6.77 -19.20
CA ARG A 758 -3.18 -7.91 -18.45
C ARG A 758 -2.40 -8.87 -19.35
N LYS A 759 -2.94 -9.21 -20.53
CA LYS A 759 -2.23 -10.06 -21.52
C LYS A 759 -0.93 -9.40 -21.99
N ARG A 760 -0.94 -8.08 -22.24
CA ARG A 760 0.26 -7.34 -22.65
C ARG A 760 1.30 -7.33 -21.52
N ARG A 761 0.90 -7.11 -20.26
CA ARG A 761 1.80 -7.20 -19.09
C ARG A 761 2.45 -8.57 -18.96
N SER A 762 1.67 -9.64 -19.06
CA SER A 762 2.18 -11.02 -18.99
C SER A 762 3.16 -11.31 -20.14
N MET A 763 2.84 -10.89 -21.36
CA MET A 763 3.73 -11.03 -22.52
C MET A 763 5.06 -10.28 -22.33
N LEU A 764 5.03 -9.04 -21.84
CA LEU A 764 6.21 -8.24 -21.57
C LEU A 764 7.06 -8.84 -20.44
N ASN A 765 6.43 -9.29 -19.35
CA ASN A 765 7.10 -10.00 -18.26
C ASN A 765 7.84 -11.24 -18.76
N ARG A 766 7.21 -12.04 -19.64
CA ARG A 766 7.85 -13.21 -20.26
C ARG A 766 9.02 -12.81 -21.15
N GLU A 767 8.87 -11.80 -22.00
CA GLU A 767 9.93 -11.34 -22.90
C GLU A 767 11.19 -10.89 -22.14
N PHE A 768 11.04 -10.10 -21.08
CA PHE A 768 12.16 -9.65 -20.26
C PHE A 768 12.76 -10.79 -19.41
N LYS A 769 11.94 -11.73 -18.91
CA LYS A 769 12.42 -12.91 -18.19
C LYS A 769 13.26 -13.82 -19.09
N ASP A 770 12.80 -14.06 -20.32
CA ASP A 770 13.54 -14.83 -21.33
C ASP A 770 14.84 -14.15 -21.72
N PHE A 771 14.83 -12.81 -21.84
CA PHE A 771 16.03 -12.04 -22.11
C PHE A 771 17.03 -12.10 -20.95
N ALA A 772 16.57 -11.96 -19.71
CA ALA A 772 17.40 -12.05 -18.52
C ALA A 772 18.04 -13.44 -18.37
N ALA A 773 17.29 -14.52 -18.61
CA ALA A 773 17.82 -15.89 -18.60
C ALA A 773 18.96 -16.08 -19.64
N LYS A 774 18.83 -15.47 -20.82
CA LYS A 774 19.89 -15.49 -21.84
C LYS A 774 21.12 -14.66 -21.47
N ILE A 775 20.96 -13.61 -20.68
CA ILE A 775 22.12 -12.89 -20.11
C ILE A 775 22.89 -13.81 -19.17
N THR A 776 22.19 -14.53 -18.29
CA THR A 776 22.81 -15.50 -17.38
C THR A 776 23.54 -16.60 -18.14
N GLU A 777 22.92 -17.17 -19.19
CA GLU A 777 23.55 -18.16 -20.07
C GLU A 777 24.81 -17.60 -20.76
N ALA A 778 24.74 -16.41 -21.35
CA ALA A 778 25.86 -15.76 -22.01
C ALA A 778 27.01 -15.40 -21.05
N SER A 779 26.67 -15.11 -19.79
CA SER A 779 27.64 -14.83 -18.72
C SER A 779 28.30 -16.09 -18.14
N ARG A 780 27.92 -17.30 -18.61
CA ARG A 780 28.35 -18.60 -18.04
C ARG A 780 27.97 -18.75 -16.56
N ASN A 781 26.77 -18.30 -16.18
CA ASN A 781 26.25 -18.30 -14.80
C ASN A 781 27.13 -17.53 -13.80
N ILE A 782 27.88 -16.52 -14.26
CA ILE A 782 28.62 -15.61 -13.37
C ILE A 782 27.67 -14.55 -12.81
N ILE A 783 26.65 -14.16 -13.58
CA ILE A 783 25.67 -13.15 -13.21
C ILE A 783 24.32 -13.83 -13.00
N GLU A 784 23.82 -13.75 -11.78
CA GLU A 784 22.47 -14.18 -11.41
C GLU A 784 21.50 -13.00 -11.55
N VAL A 785 20.26 -13.33 -11.92
CA VAL A 785 19.18 -12.35 -12.07
C VAL A 785 18.37 -12.36 -10.79
N ASP A 786 18.39 -11.25 -10.07
CA ASP A 786 17.63 -11.07 -8.85
C ASP A 786 16.25 -10.48 -9.15
N VAL A 787 15.22 -11.01 -8.50
CA VAL A 787 13.85 -10.49 -8.57
C VAL A 787 13.46 -9.96 -7.18
N PRO A 788 13.00 -8.71 -7.04
CA PRO A 788 12.59 -8.16 -5.74
C PRO A 788 11.38 -8.89 -5.15
N PHE A 789 11.46 -9.20 -3.85
CA PHE A 789 10.39 -9.82 -3.07
C PHE A 789 9.39 -8.76 -2.60
N ARG A 790 8.24 -8.70 -3.26
CA ARG A 790 7.20 -7.70 -2.94
C ARG A 790 6.53 -7.95 -1.57
N ASP A 791 6.40 -9.20 -1.15
CA ASP A 791 5.75 -9.58 0.13
C ASP A 791 6.51 -9.08 1.36
N LEU A 792 7.82 -8.89 1.24
CA LEU A 792 8.70 -8.38 2.30
C LEU A 792 8.97 -6.87 2.14
N ALA A 793 8.29 -6.20 1.22
CA ALA A 793 8.51 -4.79 0.93
C ALA A 793 7.92 -3.89 2.02
N PHE A 794 8.58 -2.77 2.27
CA PHE A 794 8.12 -1.76 3.22
C PHE A 794 8.31 -0.35 2.66
N SER A 795 7.49 0.59 3.11
CA SER A 795 7.60 1.99 2.68
C SER A 795 8.59 2.75 3.57
N GLY A 796 9.46 3.55 2.96
CA GLY A 796 10.43 4.37 3.68
C GLY A 796 10.94 5.55 2.84
N VAL A 797 11.71 6.44 3.48
CA VAL A 797 12.25 7.66 2.88
C VAL A 797 13.79 7.58 2.91
N PRO A 798 14.43 6.90 1.94
CA PRO A 798 15.89 6.79 1.83
C PRO A 798 16.56 8.10 1.40
N HIS A 799 15.80 8.98 0.73
CA HIS A 799 16.28 10.26 0.23
C HIS A 799 15.36 11.40 0.70
N ARG A 800 14.39 11.80 -0.13
CA ARG A 800 13.44 12.89 0.18
C ARG A 800 11.98 12.57 -0.16
N GLN A 801 11.74 11.35 -0.62
CA GLN A 801 10.44 10.89 -1.08
C GLN A 801 10.15 9.54 -0.43
N LEU A 802 8.88 9.31 -0.13
CA LEU A 802 8.39 8.03 0.32
C LEU A 802 8.39 7.07 -0.87
N VAL A 803 9.13 5.98 -0.73
CA VAL A 803 9.27 4.96 -1.76
C VAL A 803 9.06 3.58 -1.17
N LEU A 804 8.66 2.63 -2.02
CA LEU A 804 8.60 1.23 -1.67
C LEU A 804 10.00 0.61 -1.78
N MET A 805 10.54 0.17 -0.66
CA MET A 805 11.80 -0.56 -0.55
C MET A 805 11.50 -2.05 -0.65
N GLN A 806 12.20 -2.77 -1.52
CA GLN A 806 11.98 -4.19 -1.78
C GLN A 806 13.29 -4.96 -1.54
N PRO A 807 13.31 -5.97 -0.66
CA PRO A 807 14.45 -6.85 -0.52
C PRO A 807 14.53 -7.84 -1.70
N THR A 808 15.74 -8.21 -2.09
CA THR A 808 16.07 -9.32 -2.99
C THR A 808 16.82 -10.39 -2.19
N THR A 809 17.34 -11.41 -2.86
CA THR A 809 18.26 -12.42 -2.31
C THR A 809 19.48 -11.78 -1.64
N ASP A 810 20.15 -10.84 -2.33
CA ASP A 810 21.44 -10.29 -1.87
C ASP A 810 21.43 -8.77 -1.62
N CYS A 811 20.32 -8.07 -1.91
CA CYS A 811 20.25 -6.61 -1.85
C CYS A 811 18.93 -6.09 -1.24
N LEU A 812 18.95 -4.87 -0.71
CA LEU A 812 17.75 -4.05 -0.48
C LEU A 812 17.70 -2.96 -1.55
N VAL A 813 16.61 -2.91 -2.33
CA VAL A 813 16.55 -2.08 -3.54
C VAL A 813 15.31 -1.19 -3.62
N HIS A 814 15.46 -0.09 -4.34
CA HIS A 814 14.38 0.73 -4.90
C HIS A 814 14.78 1.13 -6.32
N LEU A 815 14.06 0.62 -7.33
CA LEU A 815 14.43 0.75 -8.74
C LEU A 815 13.37 1.46 -9.59
N THR A 816 12.17 1.73 -9.06
CA THR A 816 11.06 2.29 -9.85
C THR A 816 11.40 3.71 -10.35
N GLU A 817 11.97 4.56 -9.49
CA GLU A 817 12.30 5.95 -9.83
C GLU A 817 13.70 6.37 -9.35
N PRO A 818 14.38 7.28 -10.08
CA PRO A 818 15.63 7.87 -9.63
C PRO A 818 15.38 8.94 -8.56
N PRO A 819 16.21 9.05 -7.50
CA PRO A 819 17.46 8.31 -7.27
C PRO A 819 17.25 6.85 -6.84
N PHE A 820 17.92 5.94 -7.54
CA PHE A 820 17.86 4.50 -7.24
C PHE A 820 18.62 4.18 -5.96
N VAL A 821 18.11 3.21 -5.22
CA VAL A 821 18.76 2.68 -4.01
C VAL A 821 19.12 1.23 -4.27
N VAL A 822 20.40 0.89 -4.13
CA VAL A 822 20.89 -0.49 -4.20
C VAL A 822 21.88 -0.69 -3.05
N ILE A 823 21.44 -1.38 -2.01
CA ILE A 823 22.24 -1.70 -0.82
C ILE A 823 22.56 -3.18 -0.87
N THR A 824 23.84 -3.53 -1.04
CA THR A 824 24.28 -4.94 -0.99
C THR A 824 24.36 -5.41 0.46
N LEU A 825 23.67 -6.50 0.81
CA LEU A 825 23.57 -6.99 2.18
C LEU A 825 24.93 -7.47 2.71
N ALA A 826 25.76 -8.06 1.85
CA ALA A 826 27.12 -8.46 2.21
C ALA A 826 28.06 -7.30 2.60
N ASP A 827 27.74 -6.06 2.18
CA ASP A 827 28.52 -4.86 2.48
C ASP A 827 28.07 -4.18 3.79
N ILE A 828 27.02 -4.67 4.44
CA ILE A 828 26.49 -4.14 5.70
C ILE A 828 27.31 -4.68 6.88
N GLU A 829 27.72 -3.79 7.77
CA GLU A 829 28.36 -4.13 9.05
C GLU A 829 27.31 -4.35 10.14
N ILE A 830 26.44 -3.36 10.35
CA ILE A 830 25.36 -3.37 11.34
C ILE A 830 24.22 -2.45 10.91
N VAL A 831 23.00 -2.75 11.35
CA VAL A 831 21.83 -1.89 11.20
C VAL A 831 21.38 -1.35 12.57
N HIS A 832 21.08 -0.06 12.66
CA HIS A 832 20.53 0.55 13.87
C HIS A 832 19.13 1.12 13.60
N LEU A 833 18.14 0.69 14.39
CA LEU A 833 16.76 1.15 14.32
C LEU A 833 16.57 2.30 15.31
N GLU A 834 16.44 3.52 14.81
CA GLU A 834 16.26 4.73 15.61
C GLU A 834 14.78 5.04 15.83
N ARG A 835 14.47 5.73 16.94
CA ARG A 835 13.12 6.15 17.34
C ARG A 835 12.14 4.99 17.56
N VAL A 836 12.66 3.84 17.98
CA VAL A 836 11.84 2.72 18.42
C VAL A 836 11.39 2.99 19.86
N GLN A 837 10.25 3.66 20.02
CA GLN A 837 9.63 3.94 21.34
C GLN A 837 8.11 3.87 21.26
N PHE A 838 7.47 3.57 22.39
CA PHE A 838 6.01 3.49 22.48
C PHE A 838 5.36 4.84 22.17
N GLY A 839 4.38 4.86 21.26
CA GLY A 839 3.63 6.06 20.88
C GLY A 839 4.08 6.78 19.60
N LEU A 840 5.22 6.42 19.01
CA LEU A 840 5.59 6.90 17.67
C LEU A 840 4.97 6.03 16.57
N LYS A 841 4.48 6.68 15.50
CA LYS A 841 3.91 5.99 14.32
C LYS A 841 4.98 5.52 13.33
N ASN A 842 6.17 6.12 13.38
CA ASN A 842 7.25 5.83 12.45
C ASN A 842 8.60 5.72 13.18
N PHE A 843 9.46 4.81 12.73
CA PHE A 843 10.86 4.67 13.15
C PHE A 843 11.80 4.97 11.97
N ASP A 844 13.10 5.11 12.23
CA ASP A 844 14.13 5.26 11.19
C ASP A 844 15.09 4.07 11.21
N MET A 845 15.74 3.78 10.09
CA MET A 845 16.73 2.72 9.96
C MET A 845 18.04 3.29 9.42
N VAL A 846 19.14 3.02 10.13
CA VAL A 846 20.49 3.44 9.75
C VAL A 846 21.31 2.21 9.38
N VAL A 847 21.85 2.21 8.17
CA VAL A 847 22.70 1.14 7.65
C VAL A 847 24.15 1.60 7.70
N VAL A 848 24.97 0.88 8.47
CA VAL A 848 26.41 1.09 8.55
C VAL A 848 27.11 0.08 7.66
N PHE A 849 28.00 0.55 6.78
CA PHE A 849 28.75 -0.31 5.87
C PHE A 849 30.05 -0.83 6.50
N LYS A 850 30.53 -1.98 6.01
CA LYS A 850 31.84 -2.57 6.34
C LYS A 850 33.02 -1.65 5.98
N ASP A 851 32.83 -0.80 4.97
CA ASP A 851 33.78 0.21 4.56
C ASP A 851 33.45 1.53 5.27
N PHE A 852 34.17 1.80 6.38
CA PHE A 852 33.95 2.98 7.22
C PHE A 852 34.29 4.31 6.55
N SER A 853 34.90 4.29 5.36
CA SER A 853 35.10 5.50 4.55
C SER A 853 33.81 5.95 3.86
N LYS A 854 32.83 5.03 3.69
CA LYS A 854 31.52 5.35 3.12
C LYS A 854 30.63 6.00 4.20
N PRO A 855 29.85 7.04 3.84
CA PRO A 855 28.86 7.59 4.76
C PRO A 855 27.79 6.54 5.07
N VAL A 856 27.27 6.58 6.30
CA VAL A 856 26.10 5.77 6.70
C VAL A 856 24.88 6.12 5.85
N PHE A 857 24.02 5.14 5.62
CA PHE A 857 22.81 5.32 4.82
C PHE A 857 21.57 5.35 5.71
N HIS A 858 20.72 6.36 5.52
CA HIS A 858 19.51 6.56 6.33
C HIS A 858 18.26 6.23 5.53
N ILE A 859 17.36 5.43 6.11
CA ILE A 859 16.01 5.19 5.60
C ILE A 859 15.03 5.67 6.67
N ASN A 860 14.39 6.81 6.40
CA ASN A 860 13.58 7.50 7.38
C ASN A 860 12.09 7.18 7.25
N THR A 861 11.31 7.47 8.28
CA THR A 861 9.83 7.43 8.26
C THR A 861 9.28 6.06 7.84
N ILE A 862 9.80 4.98 8.43
CA ILE A 862 9.29 3.63 8.23
C ILE A 862 8.11 3.41 9.21
N PRO A 863 6.93 2.96 8.76
CA PRO A 863 5.78 2.71 9.63
C PRO A 863 6.10 1.66 10.71
N THR A 864 5.71 1.91 11.97
CA THR A 864 5.94 0.95 13.07
C THR A 864 5.23 -0.39 12.88
N THR A 865 4.19 -0.45 12.05
CA THR A 865 3.55 -1.71 11.64
C THR A 865 4.50 -2.66 10.91
N SER A 866 5.57 -2.14 10.29
CA SER A 866 6.59 -2.92 9.57
C SER A 866 7.81 -3.24 10.44
N LEU A 867 7.84 -2.83 11.71
CA LEU A 867 9.01 -3.02 12.59
C LEU A 867 9.36 -4.50 12.76
N ASP A 868 8.37 -5.33 13.10
CA ASP A 868 8.59 -6.77 13.33
C ASP A 868 9.01 -7.49 12.05
N ALA A 869 8.42 -7.11 10.91
CA ALA A 869 8.78 -7.66 9.61
C ALA A 869 10.21 -7.29 9.20
N VAL A 870 10.65 -6.04 9.46
CA VAL A 870 12.03 -5.60 9.21
C VAL A 870 13.01 -6.33 10.14
N LYS A 871 12.68 -6.50 11.42
CA LYS A 871 13.50 -7.27 12.37
C LYS A 871 13.64 -8.73 11.95
N GLU A 872 12.54 -9.37 11.56
CA GLU A 872 12.54 -10.76 11.07
C GLU A 872 13.36 -10.90 9.78
N TRP A 873 13.24 -9.94 8.86
CA TRP A 873 14.04 -9.92 7.64
C TRP A 873 15.54 -9.77 7.91
N LEU A 874 15.94 -8.83 8.78
CA LEU A 874 17.35 -8.64 9.14
C LEU A 874 17.96 -9.88 9.80
N ASP A 875 17.19 -10.54 10.67
CA ASP A 875 17.59 -11.79 11.33
C ASP A 875 17.76 -12.94 10.32
N ASN A 876 16.85 -13.08 9.36
CA ASN A 876 16.90 -14.11 8.33
C ASN A 876 18.07 -13.94 7.34
N VAL A 877 18.62 -12.73 7.20
CA VAL A 877 19.75 -12.44 6.30
C VAL A 877 21.08 -12.33 7.07
N ASP A 878 21.12 -12.80 8.32
CA ASP A 878 22.32 -12.78 9.18
C ASP A 878 22.94 -11.37 9.34
N VAL A 879 22.10 -10.33 9.34
CA VAL A 879 22.50 -8.94 9.57
C VAL A 879 22.25 -8.59 11.03
N ALA A 880 23.33 -8.26 11.75
CA ALA A 880 23.25 -7.79 13.13
C ALA A 880 22.50 -6.45 13.18
N PHE A 881 21.52 -6.33 14.08
CA PHE A 881 20.81 -5.08 14.29
C PHE A 881 20.70 -4.68 15.77
N THR A 882 20.51 -3.39 16.01
CA THR A 882 20.30 -2.78 17.33
C THR A 882 19.13 -1.79 17.27
N GLU A 883 18.56 -1.44 18.41
CA GLU A 883 17.46 -0.48 18.50
C GLU A 883 17.74 0.61 19.53
N GLY A 884 17.24 1.81 19.29
CA GLY A 884 17.40 2.95 20.19
C GLY A 884 16.26 3.97 20.08
N PRO A 885 15.90 4.67 21.18
CA PRO A 885 14.83 5.65 21.17
C PRO A 885 15.22 6.99 20.54
N VAL A 886 16.53 7.28 20.43
CA VAL A 886 17.08 8.57 20.00
C VAL A 886 17.86 8.45 18.69
N ASN A 887 17.91 9.54 17.92
CA ASN A 887 18.77 9.64 16.76
C ASN A 887 20.21 9.95 17.19
N LEU A 888 21.17 9.19 16.66
CA LEU A 888 22.58 9.34 17.02
C LEU A 888 23.32 10.26 16.03
N ASN A 889 24.39 10.92 16.51
CA ASN A 889 25.26 11.73 15.65
C ASN A 889 26.30 10.85 14.94
N TRP A 890 25.87 10.14 13.91
CA TRP A 890 26.70 9.22 13.13
C TRP A 890 27.94 9.85 12.51
N ILE A 891 27.94 11.14 12.18
CA ILE A 891 29.12 11.83 11.63
C ILE A 891 30.25 11.85 12.65
N GLN A 892 29.94 12.13 13.92
CA GLN A 892 30.93 12.17 14.99
C GLN A 892 31.39 10.76 15.37
N ILE A 893 30.44 9.82 15.46
CA ILE A 893 30.72 8.40 15.77
C ILE A 893 31.66 7.80 14.72
N MET A 894 31.34 7.93 13.43
CA MET A 894 32.17 7.41 12.35
C MET A 894 33.53 8.10 12.28
N LYS A 895 33.64 9.36 12.73
CA LYS A 895 34.94 10.05 12.81
C LYS A 895 35.83 9.40 13.87
N THR A 896 35.29 9.18 15.07
CA THR A 896 36.01 8.50 16.16
C THR A 896 36.42 7.08 15.78
N ILE A 897 35.51 6.31 15.16
CA ILE A 897 35.80 4.94 14.70
C ILE A 897 36.89 4.94 13.62
N ASN A 898 36.87 5.90 12.68
CA ASN A 898 37.90 6.00 11.65
C ASN A 898 39.26 6.50 12.19
N GLU A 899 39.31 7.15 13.36
CA GLU A 899 40.56 7.56 14.01
C GLU A 899 41.28 6.35 14.65
N ASP A 900 40.55 5.41 15.27
CA ASP A 900 41.11 4.14 15.77
C ASP A 900 40.12 2.95 15.61
N PRO A 901 40.09 2.30 14.42
CA PRO A 901 39.23 1.15 14.19
C PRO A 901 39.61 -0.09 15.01
N ALA A 902 40.89 -0.23 15.37
CA ALA A 902 41.38 -1.42 16.07
C ALA A 902 41.05 -1.35 17.57
N GLY A 903 41.21 -0.18 18.19
CA GLY A 903 40.74 0.09 19.55
C GLY A 903 39.23 -0.09 19.69
N PHE A 904 38.45 0.38 18.70
CA PHE A 904 36.99 0.25 18.70
C PHE A 904 36.51 -1.21 18.88
N PHE A 905 37.02 -2.14 18.06
CA PHE A 905 36.62 -3.55 18.18
C PHE A 905 37.24 -4.25 19.41
N ALA A 906 38.33 -3.72 19.99
CA ALA A 906 38.89 -4.23 21.23
C ALA A 906 37.97 -3.95 22.43
N GLU A 907 37.34 -2.79 22.47
CA GLU A 907 36.40 -2.30 23.50
C GLU A 907 34.93 -2.68 23.18
N GLU A 908 34.68 -3.96 22.84
CA GLU A 908 33.34 -4.50 22.53
C GLU A 908 32.61 -3.90 21.31
N GLY A 909 33.22 -2.98 20.56
CA GLY A 909 32.74 -2.47 19.28
C GLY A 909 31.35 -1.83 19.37
N TRP A 910 30.35 -2.45 18.74
CA TRP A 910 28.98 -1.93 18.67
C TRP A 910 28.15 -2.11 19.96
N GLY A 911 28.74 -2.63 21.03
CA GLY A 911 28.06 -2.86 22.32
C GLY A 911 27.44 -1.60 22.93
N PHE A 912 28.01 -0.41 22.67
CA PHE A 912 27.47 0.85 23.18
C PHE A 912 26.06 1.20 22.68
N LEU A 913 25.64 0.62 21.54
CA LEU A 913 24.29 0.80 21.00
C LEU A 913 23.21 0.04 21.79
N GLN A 914 23.58 -1.02 22.54
CA GLN A 914 22.66 -1.86 23.29
C GLN A 914 22.36 -1.35 24.71
N LEU A 915 23.25 -0.53 25.28
CA LEU A 915 23.11 0.05 26.63
C LEU A 915 21.87 0.93 26.81
N HIS A 916 21.20 1.33 25.72
CA HIS A 916 19.99 2.15 25.76
C HIS A 916 18.67 1.35 25.68
N SER A 917 18.70 0.01 25.56
CA SER A 917 17.51 -0.82 25.32
C SER A 917 16.89 -1.49 26.56
N ASP A 918 17.60 -1.60 27.70
CA ASP A 918 17.14 -2.34 28.89
C ASP A 918 16.88 -1.42 30.12
N GLY A 919 16.27 -0.24 29.93
CA GLY A 919 15.97 0.70 31.03
C GLY A 919 14.48 1.06 31.16
N GLU A 920 13.73 0.31 31.99
CA GLU A 920 12.53 0.84 32.64
C GLU A 920 12.93 1.87 33.71
N THR A 921 12.05 2.85 33.92
CA THR A 921 12.15 4.02 34.80
C THR A 921 12.79 3.75 36.17
N ASP A 922 13.90 4.44 36.44
CA ASP A 922 14.22 4.97 37.76
C ASP A 922 14.84 6.37 37.61
N GLU A 923 14.24 7.35 38.27
CA GLU A 923 14.89 8.63 38.54
C GLU A 923 16.09 8.38 39.44
N SER A 924 17.31 8.53 38.90
CA SER A 924 18.46 8.93 39.71
C SER A 924 19.55 9.53 38.85
N ASP A 925 20.01 10.71 39.26
CA ASP A 925 21.24 11.38 38.84
C ASP A 925 22.39 10.40 38.62
N SER A 926 22.97 10.41 37.41
CA SER A 926 24.41 10.20 37.18
C SER A 926 24.73 10.46 35.71
N ALA A 927 24.99 11.73 35.41
CA ALA A 927 25.92 12.04 34.35
C ALA A 927 27.32 11.54 34.74
N SER A 928 28.08 11.14 33.71
CA SER A 928 29.55 11.00 33.65
C SER A 928 30.25 9.83 34.36
N GLU A 929 30.87 8.96 33.55
CA GLU A 929 32.20 8.40 33.84
C GLU A 929 32.98 8.17 32.52
N PHE A 930 33.57 9.25 32.00
CA PHE A 930 34.82 9.19 31.25
C PHE A 930 35.56 10.51 31.54
N GLU A 931 36.24 10.55 32.68
CA GLU A 931 37.05 11.71 33.07
C GLU A 931 38.29 11.81 32.17
N ALA A 932 38.29 12.86 31.35
CA ALA A 932 39.51 13.55 31.00
C ALA A 932 39.96 14.38 32.22
N SER A 933 41.23 14.21 32.59
CA SER A 933 41.95 14.95 33.64
C SER A 933 41.65 16.45 33.65
N GLY A 934 41.30 16.98 34.82
CA GLY A 934 40.71 18.30 35.01
C GLY A 934 41.64 19.52 35.04
N SER A 935 41.00 20.69 34.98
CA SER A 935 41.32 21.88 35.79
C SER A 935 40.17 22.90 35.69
N ASP A 936 39.26 22.78 36.68
CA ASP A 936 38.70 23.84 37.53
C ASP A 936 38.50 25.27 36.97
N PHE A 937 37.23 25.71 36.84
CA PHE A 937 36.73 26.92 37.55
C PHE A 937 35.19 27.05 37.48
N GLY A 938 34.54 26.99 38.64
CA GLY A 938 33.59 28.01 39.11
C GLY A 938 32.17 28.09 38.51
N SER A 939 31.22 27.57 39.29
CA SER A 939 29.75 27.78 39.29
C SER A 939 29.24 29.19 38.98
N GLU A 940 28.03 29.30 38.41
CA GLU A 940 26.84 29.74 39.16
C GLU A 940 25.52 29.60 38.38
N HIS A 941 24.54 29.11 39.12
CA HIS A 941 23.15 28.84 38.73
C HIS A 941 22.33 30.13 38.91
N SER A 942 21.38 30.42 38.03
CA SER A 942 20.18 31.15 38.44
C SER A 942 18.97 30.62 37.68
N SER A 943 18.09 29.99 38.44
CA SER A 943 16.71 29.68 38.12
C SER A 943 15.89 30.97 37.99
N ASP A 944 14.86 30.93 37.16
CA ASP A 944 13.44 31.00 37.58
C ASP A 944 12.49 31.81 36.67
N TYR A 945 11.42 31.08 36.32
CA TYR A 945 10.01 31.46 36.28
C TYR A 945 9.45 32.55 35.33
N SER A 946 8.66 32.02 34.39
CA SER A 946 7.27 32.36 34.05
C SER A 946 6.89 33.73 33.48
N GLY A 947 6.25 33.69 32.30
CA GLY A 947 4.80 33.96 32.23
C GLY A 947 4.33 35.26 31.55
N SER A 948 3.58 35.07 30.46
CA SER A 948 2.47 35.92 29.96
C SER A 948 2.76 37.18 29.13
N GLY A 949 2.31 37.13 27.86
CA GLY A 949 1.19 37.99 27.44
C GLY A 949 1.42 39.11 26.42
N SER A 950 0.92 38.85 25.20
CA SER A 950 0.29 39.81 24.25
C SER A 950 1.16 40.76 23.40
N GLY A 951 0.80 40.80 22.11
CA GLY A 951 0.52 42.09 21.46
C GLY A 951 1.53 42.66 20.47
N SER A 952 1.37 42.27 19.20
CA SER A 952 1.21 43.15 18.03
C SER A 952 2.30 44.16 17.61
N GLY A 953 2.55 44.20 16.29
CA GLY A 953 2.99 45.38 15.54
C GLY A 953 4.49 45.44 15.27
N SER A 954 5.02 44.89 14.18
CA SER A 954 4.93 45.33 12.77
C SER A 954 5.79 46.56 12.40
N ASN A 955 6.32 46.44 11.18
CA ASN A 955 6.77 47.47 10.24
C ASN A 955 8.05 48.25 10.59
N PHE A 956 8.97 48.39 9.64
CA PHE A 956 8.84 49.22 8.44
C PHE A 956 10.02 48.82 7.54
N GLY A 957 9.85 48.54 6.25
CA GLY A 957 9.29 49.44 5.24
C GLY A 957 10.45 50.25 4.64
N SER A 958 10.56 50.52 3.35
CA SER A 958 9.70 50.40 2.18
C SER A 958 10.63 50.76 0.99
N ASP A 959 10.32 50.78 -0.31
CA ASP A 959 9.20 51.34 -1.08
C ASP A 959 9.71 51.35 -2.55
N ASP A 960 8.99 51.56 -3.65
CA ASP A 960 7.63 52.00 -4.03
C ASP A 960 7.61 51.90 -5.58
N SER A 961 6.58 51.51 -6.32
CA SER A 961 5.45 52.35 -6.77
C SER A 961 4.83 51.67 -8.01
N GLY A 962 3.52 51.71 -8.32
CA GLY A 962 2.40 52.38 -7.69
C GLY A 962 1.06 51.91 -8.30
N SER A 963 0.04 51.90 -7.43
CA SER A 963 -1.41 52.14 -7.59
C SER A 963 -2.12 52.01 -8.96
N GLU A 964 -3.22 51.26 -9.00
CA GLU A 964 -4.58 51.80 -8.80
C GLU A 964 -5.61 50.66 -8.65
N GLU A 965 -6.45 50.74 -7.62
CA GLU A 965 -7.62 49.89 -7.42
C GLU A 965 -8.78 50.32 -8.34
N GLY A 966 -9.46 49.36 -8.93
CA GLY A 966 -10.74 49.55 -9.61
C GLY A 966 -11.69 48.41 -9.27
N SER A 967 -12.71 48.73 -8.46
CA SER A 967 -14.08 48.17 -8.44
C SER A 967 -14.30 46.75 -9.00
N GLY A 968 -14.76 45.84 -8.14
CA GLY A 968 -15.14 44.48 -8.52
C GLY A 968 -16.16 44.40 -9.67
N GLU A 969 -15.93 43.45 -10.58
CA GLU A 969 -16.89 43.03 -11.61
C GLU A 969 -17.63 41.78 -11.11
N ASP A 970 -18.96 41.83 -11.16
CA ASP A 970 -19.88 40.75 -10.80
C ASP A 970 -19.72 39.56 -11.76
N TRP A 971 -19.95 38.33 -11.28
CA TRP A 971 -19.63 37.09 -12.03
C TRP A 971 -20.33 37.03 -13.40
N ASP A 972 -21.50 37.65 -13.53
CA ASP A 972 -22.28 37.74 -14.77
C ASP A 972 -21.57 38.57 -15.87
N GLU A 973 -20.72 39.54 -15.51
CA GLU A 973 -20.01 40.38 -16.48
C GLU A 973 -18.77 39.68 -17.04
N LEU A 974 -18.13 38.82 -16.24
CA LEU A 974 -17.04 37.94 -16.67
C LEU A 974 -17.53 36.85 -17.63
N GLU A 975 -18.71 36.27 -17.38
CA GLU A 975 -19.32 35.28 -18.27
C GLU A 975 -19.70 35.92 -19.62
N ARG A 976 -20.22 37.15 -19.62
CA ARG A 976 -20.50 37.90 -20.85
C ARG A 976 -19.24 38.29 -21.63
N LYS A 977 -18.12 38.56 -20.95
CA LYS A 977 -16.80 38.80 -21.58
C LYS A 977 -16.24 37.53 -22.23
N ALA A 978 -16.41 36.37 -21.59
CA ALA A 978 -16.04 35.07 -22.14
C ALA A 978 -16.88 34.73 -23.39
N GLU A 979 -18.19 34.95 -23.34
CA GLU A 979 -19.10 34.70 -24.46
C GLU A 979 -18.79 35.61 -25.68
N LYS A 980 -18.43 36.87 -25.44
CA LYS A 980 -17.97 37.77 -26.51
C LYS A 980 -16.61 37.36 -27.09
N SER A 981 -15.70 36.81 -26.29
CA SER A 981 -14.40 36.32 -26.76
C SER A 981 -14.57 35.09 -27.65
N ASP A 982 -15.50 34.19 -27.29
CA ASP A 982 -15.84 33.01 -28.09
C ASP A 982 -16.59 33.37 -29.36
N GLN A 983 -17.46 34.39 -29.34
CA GLN A 983 -18.07 34.92 -30.57
C GLN A 983 -17.03 35.60 -31.47
N LYS A 984 -16.01 36.27 -30.90
CA LYS A 984 -14.94 36.90 -31.68
C LYS A 984 -13.99 35.88 -32.31
N LYS A 985 -13.70 34.77 -31.62
CA LYS A 985 -12.98 33.62 -32.20
C LYS A 985 -13.78 32.95 -33.31
N ARG A 986 -15.10 32.76 -33.13
CA ARG A 986 -15.98 32.21 -34.18
C ARG A 986 -16.09 33.12 -35.41
N ALA A 987 -15.93 34.44 -35.26
CA ALA A 987 -15.89 35.38 -36.37
C ALA A 987 -14.53 35.43 -37.09
N MET A 988 -13.44 35.02 -36.42
CA MET A 988 -12.08 35.02 -36.99
C MET A 988 -11.73 33.72 -37.73
N ASP A 989 -12.36 32.60 -37.36
CA ASP A 989 -12.22 31.30 -38.06
C ASP A 989 -13.10 31.18 -39.33
N GLY A 990 -13.86 32.23 -39.67
CA GLY A 990 -14.80 32.24 -40.79
C GLY A 990 -14.24 32.68 -42.15
N GLU A 991 -13.01 33.23 -42.21
CA GLU A 991 -12.49 33.85 -43.45
C GLU A 991 -11.29 33.14 -44.11
N ASP A 992 -10.67 32.13 -43.49
CA ASP A 992 -9.48 31.46 -44.05
C ASP A 992 -9.73 30.07 -44.69
N SER A 993 -11.00 29.66 -44.85
CA SER A 993 -11.34 28.31 -45.35
C SER A 993 -11.72 28.21 -46.84
N GLU A 994 -11.72 29.30 -47.60
CA GLU A 994 -12.11 29.29 -49.03
C GLU A 994 -10.96 29.39 -50.05
N GLU A 995 -9.74 29.76 -49.66
CA GLU A 995 -8.62 29.91 -50.61
C GLU A 995 -7.76 28.64 -50.81
N ASP A 996 -7.68 27.74 -49.82
CA ASP A 996 -6.79 26.58 -49.90
C ASP A 996 -7.42 25.35 -50.61
N ASN A 997 -8.76 25.33 -50.73
CA ASN A 997 -9.50 24.26 -51.42
C ASN A 997 -9.54 24.41 -52.95
N ARG A 998 -9.07 25.54 -53.50
CA ARG A 998 -9.00 25.78 -54.96
C ARG A 998 -7.69 25.35 -55.63
N LYS A 999 -6.60 25.14 -54.88
CA LYS A 999 -5.28 24.79 -55.46
C LYS A 999 -4.97 23.29 -55.55
N LYS A 1000 -5.75 22.40 -54.93
CA LYS A 1000 -5.52 20.93 -54.98
C LYS A 1000 -6.36 20.14 -55.99
N LYS A 1001 -7.15 20.81 -56.85
CA LYS A 1001 -7.93 20.16 -57.93
C LYS A 1001 -7.35 20.32 -59.36
N ILE A 1002 -6.12 20.80 -59.49
CA ILE A 1002 -5.40 20.86 -60.78
C ILE A 1002 -4.04 20.18 -60.63
N ARG A 1003 -4.07 18.84 -60.56
CA ARG A 1003 -3.08 17.87 -61.07
C ARG A 1003 -3.30 16.53 -60.36
N ARG A 1004 -3.86 15.58 -61.11
CA ARG A 1004 -3.89 14.11 -60.96
C ARG A 1004 -3.75 13.50 -59.57
#